data_AF-A0AAP2US51-F1
#
_entry.id   AF-A0AAP2US51-F1
#
_cell.length_a   1.000
_cell.length_b   1.000
_cell.length_c   1.000
_cell.angle_alpha   90.00
_cell.angle_beta   90.00
_cell.angle_gamma   90.00
#
_symmetry.space_group_name_H-M   'P 1'
#
loop_
_entity.id
_entity.type
_entity.pdbx_description
1 polymer ?
#
loop_
_entity_poly.entity_id
_entity_poly.type
_entity_poly.pdbx_seq_one_letter_code
_entity_poly.pdbx_strand_id
1 'polypeptide(L)'
;TDGKPLPELASSLSGNVPNYEAFMEALRRSAPVPITFEAMAADTDGYFSADHQKIAIRQGMSEVQTVSATVHEIAHSKLHNQKKIQIANDEQYQEIELFDKPGLFSNGRIARDNLPEGVYCYDLRGSDYDPGEPVCVEEQVVVNHAGSVLLTEPLELAENGRLMLTEEEGLNFVGGFSTLTQFLQEHRKDRHTEEVEAESISYAVCKYFGIETGENSFGYIASWSQGKELKELRASLETINKTSGTLISDIERHYKEICKERGIDPNAKKEPEMAVLDAEANQQEALFLIDDATYLHIQPCDSGWDYTLYDAASMKELDGGQLDMPELSRMKAVLQICDDNDLGRDSVKYAPLSMIETLQEAAYQQMQAEVSQMTASSQLPEAQEQALDEYPMPDEQVSTPDMQEYGYSYDGMLPVTRERALELDAAGLTVYVLHEDNTESMVFDPQEIMDHGGLFGVDHEEWEKSPQFHEKVMERQEHQQEREQAFLSQNRDCFAIYQVSSDDPQNVRFMNLDWLKSHDISIDRSNYDLIYTAPLRESGTVPEQLEKLYQQFNLEKPVDFHSPSMSVSDIVAIRQDGKVSCHYCDSVGFTQIPGFLPENPLKNAEMALEDDYGMIDGIINNGAKEPTVAELEQQARSGQPISLMELAAATHREEREKKKSVMEQLKSQPKAEHKKTAPKKSAEREI
;
A
#
# COMPACT_ATOMS: atom_id res chain seq x y z
N THR A 1 -18.36 45.07 -16.85
CA THR A 1 -17.69 46.14 -16.10
C THR A 1 -17.07 45.53 -14.88
N ASP A 2 -15.81 45.90 -14.64
CA ASP A 2 -14.91 45.52 -13.54
C ASP A 2 -14.27 44.12 -13.62
N GLY A 3 -13.42 43.95 -14.64
CA GLY A 3 -12.35 42.96 -14.62
C GLY A 3 -11.33 43.36 -13.57
N LYS A 4 -11.19 42.53 -12.53
CA LYS A 4 -10.05 42.63 -11.62
C LYS A 4 -8.78 42.21 -12.38
N PRO A 5 -7.67 42.94 -12.24
CA PRO A 5 -6.40 42.54 -12.84
C PRO A 5 -5.92 41.23 -12.20
N LEU A 6 -5.34 40.36 -13.03
CA LEU A 6 -4.61 39.18 -12.59
C LEU A 6 -3.38 39.62 -11.78
N PRO A 7 -2.98 38.88 -10.73
CA PRO A 7 -1.79 39.20 -9.94
C PRO A 7 -0.52 39.16 -10.82
N GLU A 8 0.37 40.12 -10.58
CA GLU A 8 1.63 40.32 -11.32
C GLU A 8 2.50 39.05 -11.32
N LEU A 9 2.88 38.60 -12.52
CA LEU A 9 3.75 37.45 -12.79
C LEU A 9 5.15 37.97 -13.14
N ALA A 10 6.17 37.37 -12.52
CA ALA A 10 7.61 37.65 -12.66
C ALA A 10 8.16 38.86 -11.89
N SER A 11 8.80 38.58 -10.75
CA SER A 11 9.87 39.43 -10.22
C SER A 11 11.10 39.31 -11.12
N SER A 12 11.87 40.39 -11.23
CA SER A 12 13.03 40.45 -12.12
C SER A 12 14.13 39.49 -11.67
N LEU A 13 14.39 38.39 -12.39
CA LEU A 13 15.50 37.48 -12.06
C LEU A 13 16.84 38.20 -12.34
N SER A 14 17.69 38.37 -11.34
CA SER A 14 19.01 39.01 -11.47
C SER A 14 20.11 37.96 -11.47
N GLY A 15 20.88 37.83 -12.55
CA GLY A 15 22.00 36.88 -12.64
C GLY A 15 22.70 36.87 -14.00
N ASN A 16 23.78 36.11 -14.10
CA ASN A 16 24.62 35.98 -15.30
C ASN A 16 24.75 34.50 -15.68
N VAL A 17 24.56 34.13 -16.94
CA VAL A 17 24.58 32.74 -17.42
C VAL A 17 25.98 32.39 -17.93
N PRO A 18 26.60 31.30 -17.46
CA PRO A 18 27.91 30.87 -17.97
C PRO A 18 27.90 30.69 -19.49
N ASN A 19 28.79 31.41 -20.19
CA ASN A 19 28.86 31.41 -21.65
C ASN A 19 27.51 31.69 -22.33
N TYR A 20 26.77 32.68 -21.83
CA TYR A 20 25.46 33.11 -22.34
C TYR A 20 25.32 33.10 -23.87
N GLU A 21 26.28 33.67 -24.61
CA GLU A 21 26.26 33.71 -26.09
C GLU A 21 26.40 32.33 -26.77
N ALA A 22 27.03 31.35 -26.12
CA ALA A 22 27.10 29.98 -26.60
C ALA A 22 25.84 29.20 -26.21
N PHE A 23 25.30 29.46 -25.02
CA PHE A 23 24.09 28.83 -24.53
C PHE A 23 22.84 29.28 -25.30
N MET A 24 22.70 30.59 -25.54
CA MET A 24 21.63 31.14 -26.38
C MET A 24 21.69 30.62 -27.82
N GLU A 25 22.90 30.36 -28.33
CA GLU A 25 23.06 29.74 -29.65
C GLU A 25 22.64 28.26 -29.64
N ALA A 26 22.92 27.53 -28.56
CA ALA A 26 22.42 26.16 -28.38
C ALA A 26 20.89 26.13 -28.31
N LEU A 27 20.26 27.07 -27.60
CA LEU A 27 18.81 27.24 -27.58
C LEU A 27 18.25 27.54 -28.98
N ARG A 28 18.89 28.41 -29.76
CA ARG A 28 18.50 28.67 -31.15
C ARG A 28 18.60 27.44 -32.05
N ARG A 29 19.60 26.58 -31.87
CA ARG A 29 19.73 25.31 -32.61
C ARG A 29 18.70 24.27 -32.17
N SER A 30 18.28 24.32 -30.91
CA SER A 30 17.30 23.39 -30.32
C SER A 30 15.85 23.82 -30.56
N ALA A 31 15.62 25.09 -30.88
CA ALA A 31 14.30 25.64 -31.10
C ALA A 31 13.68 25.13 -32.42
N PRO A 32 12.44 24.63 -32.42
CA PRO A 32 11.73 24.21 -33.64
C PRO A 32 11.48 25.35 -34.63
N VAL A 33 11.47 26.59 -34.15
CA VAL A 33 11.15 27.80 -34.91
C VAL A 33 12.18 28.90 -34.63
N PRO A 34 12.37 29.88 -35.54
CA PRO A 34 13.30 30.97 -35.34
C PRO A 34 12.98 31.81 -34.09
N ILE A 35 14.01 32.12 -33.30
CA ILE A 35 13.94 33.02 -32.14
C ILE A 35 14.33 34.44 -32.59
N THR A 36 13.52 35.42 -32.24
CA THR A 36 13.71 36.84 -32.55
C THR A 36 13.57 37.70 -31.31
N PHE A 37 14.29 38.84 -31.27
CA PHE A 37 14.21 39.79 -30.17
C PHE A 37 13.40 41.00 -30.57
N GLU A 38 12.34 41.33 -29.84
CA GLU A 38 11.42 42.42 -30.16
C GLU A 38 11.25 43.38 -28.96
N ALA A 39 10.85 44.63 -29.25
CA ALA A 39 10.44 45.55 -28.20
C ALA A 39 9.04 45.16 -27.73
N MET A 40 8.89 44.85 -26.45
CA MET A 40 7.64 44.40 -25.83
C MET A 40 7.33 45.19 -24.56
N ALA A 41 6.10 45.10 -24.07
CA ALA A 41 5.68 45.68 -22.80
C ALA A 41 6.41 45.01 -21.62
N ALA A 42 6.52 45.71 -20.49
CA ALA A 42 7.37 45.29 -19.39
C ALA A 42 6.88 44.01 -18.66
N ASP A 43 5.60 43.69 -18.84
CA ASP A 43 4.84 42.57 -18.30
C ASP A 43 4.83 41.34 -19.22
N THR A 44 5.53 41.39 -20.36
CA THR A 44 5.60 40.29 -21.33
C THR A 44 7.05 39.94 -21.62
N ASP A 45 7.50 38.77 -21.18
CA ASP A 45 8.88 38.32 -21.37
C ASP A 45 9.12 37.70 -22.77
N GLY A 46 8.10 37.06 -23.33
CA GLY A 46 8.13 36.47 -24.66
C GLY A 46 6.76 36.00 -25.11
N TYR A 47 6.69 35.54 -26.36
CA TYR A 47 5.56 34.76 -26.86
C TYR A 47 5.97 33.90 -28.06
N PHE A 48 5.38 32.72 -28.15
CA PHE A 48 5.37 31.88 -29.34
C PHE A 48 4.20 32.27 -30.26
N SER A 49 4.50 32.49 -31.55
CA SER A 49 3.49 32.74 -32.58
C SER A 49 3.32 31.53 -33.49
N ALA A 50 2.25 30.76 -33.28
CA ALA A 50 1.85 29.69 -34.18
C ALA A 50 1.60 30.21 -35.62
N ASP A 51 1.06 31.42 -35.75
CA ASP A 51 0.71 32.03 -37.04
C ASP A 51 1.93 32.32 -37.91
N HIS A 52 3.00 32.81 -37.30
CA HIS A 52 4.20 33.24 -37.99
C HIS A 52 5.35 32.23 -37.83
N GLN A 53 5.11 31.11 -37.14
CA GLN A 53 6.11 30.08 -36.80
C GLN A 53 7.41 30.72 -36.30
N LYS A 54 7.31 31.53 -35.24
CA LYS A 54 8.44 32.22 -34.60
C LYS A 54 8.27 32.29 -33.09
N ILE A 55 9.39 32.35 -32.38
CA ILE A 55 9.46 32.74 -30.97
C ILE A 55 9.95 34.20 -30.92
N ALA A 56 9.26 35.04 -30.16
CA ALA A 56 9.65 36.42 -29.94
C ALA A 56 9.96 36.62 -28.46
N ILE A 57 11.14 37.14 -28.14
CA ILE A 57 11.62 37.40 -26.77
C ILE A 57 11.84 38.90 -26.57
N ARG A 58 11.50 39.42 -25.41
CA ARG A 58 11.64 40.84 -25.09
C ARG A 58 13.10 41.27 -25.03
N GLN A 59 13.40 42.41 -25.64
CA GLN A 59 14.73 43.04 -25.57
C GLN A 59 14.98 43.67 -24.19
N GLY A 60 16.22 43.53 -23.70
CA GLY A 60 16.69 44.26 -22.51
C GLY A 60 16.39 43.61 -21.15
N MET A 61 15.99 42.33 -21.14
CA MET A 61 15.88 41.52 -19.92
C MET A 61 17.25 41.03 -19.43
N SER A 62 17.33 40.52 -18.19
CA SER A 62 18.56 39.88 -17.71
C SER A 62 18.87 38.59 -18.48
N GLU A 63 20.10 38.09 -18.40
CA GLU A 63 20.49 36.84 -19.08
C GLU A 63 19.65 35.65 -18.60
N VAL A 64 19.41 35.56 -17.29
CA VAL A 64 18.59 34.50 -16.66
C VAL A 64 17.14 34.58 -17.11
N GLN A 65 16.54 35.78 -17.09
CA GLN A 65 15.17 35.97 -17.58
C GLN A 65 15.05 35.64 -19.06
N THR A 66 16.03 36.08 -19.86
CA THR A 66 16.05 35.84 -21.30
C THR A 66 16.12 34.35 -21.61
N VAL A 67 16.96 33.60 -20.88
CA VAL A 67 17.06 32.14 -21.04
C VAL A 67 15.77 31.46 -20.61
N SER A 68 15.24 31.76 -19.42
CA SER A 68 14.00 31.16 -18.91
C SER A 68 12.82 31.40 -19.86
N ALA A 69 12.62 32.66 -20.29
CA ALA A 69 11.59 32.99 -21.27
C ALA A 69 11.81 32.25 -22.61
N THR A 70 13.06 32.14 -23.07
CA THR A 70 13.35 31.41 -24.30
C THR A 70 13.00 29.94 -24.20
N VAL A 71 13.34 29.27 -23.09
CA VAL A 71 13.02 27.85 -22.87
C VAL A 71 11.52 27.65 -22.76
N HIS A 72 10.81 28.53 -22.03
CA HIS A 72 9.35 28.53 -21.94
C HIS A 72 8.68 28.59 -23.31
N GLU A 73 9.11 29.54 -24.16
CA GLU A 73 8.55 29.67 -25.51
C GLU A 73 8.95 28.51 -26.45
N ILE A 74 10.12 27.90 -26.24
CA ILE A 74 10.50 26.66 -26.95
C ILE A 74 9.53 25.53 -26.55
N ALA A 75 9.21 25.38 -25.26
CA ALA A 75 8.25 24.38 -24.78
C ALA A 75 6.87 24.59 -25.42
N HIS A 76 6.37 25.83 -25.47
CA HIS A 76 5.15 26.19 -26.20
C HIS A 76 5.22 25.82 -27.69
N SER A 77 6.35 26.08 -28.35
CA SER A 77 6.52 25.75 -29.77
C SER A 77 6.63 24.24 -30.06
N LYS A 78 7.00 23.44 -29.06
CA LYS A 78 7.12 21.99 -29.14
C LYS A 78 5.77 21.32 -28.87
N LEU A 79 5.13 21.67 -27.76
CA LEU A 79 3.90 21.04 -27.29
C LEU A 79 2.63 21.63 -27.93
N HIS A 80 2.59 22.95 -28.11
CA HIS A 80 1.34 23.68 -28.37
C HIS A 80 1.31 24.34 -29.75
N ASN A 81 2.22 23.96 -30.66
CA ASN A 81 2.28 24.47 -32.04
C ASN A 81 1.26 23.80 -32.96
N GLN A 82 -0.01 24.16 -32.74
CA GLN A 82 -1.17 23.65 -33.48
C GLN A 82 -1.11 23.92 -35.00
N LYS A 83 -0.35 24.93 -35.45
CA LYS A 83 -0.20 25.21 -36.89
C LYS A 83 0.82 24.34 -37.59
N LYS A 84 1.76 23.72 -36.87
CA LYS A 84 2.60 22.65 -37.39
C LYS A 84 1.82 21.32 -37.52
N ILE A 85 0.68 21.19 -36.83
CA ILE A 85 -0.28 20.07 -36.96
C ILE A 85 -1.06 20.15 -38.28
N GLN A 86 -1.15 21.34 -38.91
CA GLN A 86 -1.51 21.45 -40.32
C GLN A 86 -0.24 21.36 -41.17
N ILE A 87 0.18 20.14 -41.51
CA ILE A 87 0.71 19.76 -42.82
C ILE A 87 1.01 18.25 -42.77
N ALA A 88 0.38 17.53 -43.70
CA ALA A 88 0.58 16.11 -44.07
C ALA A 88 -0.11 15.04 -43.22
N ASN A 89 -1.45 15.07 -43.13
CA ASN A 89 -2.30 13.86 -43.22
C ASN A 89 -3.79 14.26 -43.23
N ASP A 90 -4.36 14.40 -44.42
CA ASP A 90 -5.82 14.51 -44.66
C ASP A 90 -6.51 13.13 -44.54
N GLU A 91 -5.87 12.19 -43.83
CA GLU A 91 -6.38 10.84 -43.62
C GLU A 91 -7.45 10.87 -42.54
N GLN A 92 -8.61 10.30 -42.85
CA GLN A 92 -9.67 10.08 -41.89
C GLN A 92 -9.37 8.84 -41.07
N TYR A 93 -9.29 9.02 -39.76
CA TYR A 93 -9.16 7.93 -38.80
C TYR A 93 -10.54 7.61 -38.23
N GLN A 94 -10.74 6.36 -37.83
CA GLN A 94 -11.97 5.97 -37.15
C GLN A 94 -11.86 6.31 -35.67
N GLU A 95 -12.89 6.94 -35.11
CA GLU A 95 -12.91 7.26 -33.68
C GLU A 95 -13.15 6.01 -32.85
N ILE A 96 -12.30 5.85 -31.84
CA ILE A 96 -12.32 4.75 -30.90
C ILE A 96 -12.21 5.26 -29.47
N GLU A 97 -12.57 4.40 -28.53
CA GLU A 97 -12.28 4.56 -27.12
C GLU A 97 -11.49 3.33 -26.68
N LEU A 98 -10.27 3.54 -26.19
CA LEU A 98 -9.33 2.50 -25.81
C LEU A 98 -9.03 2.63 -24.31
N PHE A 99 -9.47 1.66 -23.50
CA PHE A 99 -9.44 1.71 -22.03
C PHE A 99 -9.99 3.04 -21.48
N ASP A 100 -11.20 3.40 -21.91
CA ASP A 100 -11.89 4.67 -21.57
C ASP A 100 -11.19 5.95 -22.05
N LYS A 101 -10.15 5.84 -22.90
CA LYS A 101 -9.45 6.98 -23.49
C LYS A 101 -9.89 7.22 -24.92
N PRO A 102 -10.31 8.44 -25.29
CA PRO A 102 -10.64 8.76 -26.67
C PRO A 102 -9.39 8.64 -27.55
N GLY A 103 -9.57 8.10 -28.75
CA GLY A 103 -8.48 7.86 -29.67
C GLY A 103 -8.91 7.74 -31.13
N LEU A 104 -7.90 7.60 -31.98
CA LEU A 104 -8.08 7.42 -33.41
C LEU A 104 -7.47 6.09 -33.87
N PHE A 105 -8.21 5.33 -34.66
CA PHE A 105 -7.79 4.05 -35.20
C PHE A 105 -7.51 4.14 -36.70
N SER A 106 -6.46 3.43 -37.13
CA SER A 106 -6.14 3.16 -38.53
C SER A 106 -5.91 1.67 -38.75
N ASN A 107 -6.44 1.15 -39.85
CA ASN A 107 -6.12 -0.20 -40.33
C ASN A 107 -4.65 -0.32 -40.80
N GLY A 108 -4.00 0.79 -41.09
CA GLY A 108 -2.62 0.86 -41.56
C GLY A 108 -1.65 1.26 -40.46
N ARG A 109 -0.35 1.09 -40.72
CA ARG A 109 0.70 1.59 -39.83
C ARG A 109 0.83 3.10 -39.95
N ILE A 110 1.05 3.75 -38.81
CA ILE A 110 1.25 5.18 -38.74
C ILE A 110 2.74 5.48 -38.55
N ALA A 111 3.28 6.39 -39.35
CA ALA A 111 4.67 6.80 -39.25
C ALA A 111 4.87 7.71 -38.02
N ARG A 112 5.49 7.17 -36.97
CA ARG A 112 5.68 7.87 -35.69
C ARG A 112 6.50 9.16 -35.81
N ASP A 113 7.47 9.19 -36.74
CA ASP A 113 8.32 10.36 -36.98
C ASP A 113 7.55 11.60 -37.46
N ASN A 114 6.34 11.41 -37.99
CA ASN A 114 5.50 12.48 -38.52
C ASN A 114 4.41 12.90 -37.52
N LEU A 115 4.32 12.25 -36.36
CA LEU A 115 3.32 12.59 -35.35
C LEU A 115 3.75 13.83 -34.57
N PRO A 116 2.81 14.74 -34.23
CA PRO A 116 3.12 15.87 -33.39
C PRO A 116 3.51 15.42 -31.97
N GLU A 117 4.36 16.22 -31.32
CA GLU A 117 4.78 16.00 -29.93
C GLU A 117 3.53 16.07 -29.03
N GLY A 118 3.35 15.08 -28.14
CA GLY A 118 2.13 14.93 -27.33
C GLY A 118 1.06 13.99 -27.90
N VAL A 119 1.26 13.42 -29.10
CA VAL A 119 0.44 12.31 -29.62
C VAL A 119 1.18 10.98 -29.46
N TYR A 120 0.52 10.03 -28.82
CA TYR A 120 1.04 8.71 -28.54
C TYR A 120 0.50 7.72 -29.56
N CYS A 121 1.37 6.85 -30.10
CA CYS A 121 1.00 5.88 -31.13
C CYS A 121 1.34 4.46 -30.67
N TYR A 122 0.32 3.62 -30.62
CA TYR A 122 0.43 2.20 -30.27
C TYR A 122 -0.06 1.32 -31.43
N ASP A 123 0.33 0.05 -31.42
CA ASP A 123 -0.12 -0.94 -32.40
C ASP A 123 -1.04 -1.96 -31.70
N LEU A 124 -2.13 -2.33 -32.38
CA LEU A 124 -2.98 -3.45 -32.00
C LEU A 124 -2.44 -4.73 -32.62
N ARG A 125 -2.28 -5.75 -31.79
CA ARG A 125 -1.91 -7.09 -32.21
C ARG A 125 -3.15 -7.95 -32.36
N GLY A 126 -3.25 -8.61 -33.51
CA GLY A 126 -4.26 -9.60 -33.81
C GLY A 126 -3.97 -10.97 -33.21
N SER A 127 -5.02 -11.78 -33.05
CA SER A 127 -4.89 -13.17 -32.61
C SER A 127 -4.10 -14.02 -33.63
N ASP A 128 -3.54 -15.14 -33.17
CA ASP A 128 -2.84 -16.08 -34.06
C ASP A 128 -3.81 -16.80 -35.02
N TYR A 129 -5.10 -16.82 -34.71
CA TYR A 129 -6.15 -17.45 -35.51
C TYR A 129 -6.79 -16.48 -36.51
N ASP A 130 -6.98 -15.23 -36.10
CA ASP A 130 -7.45 -14.12 -36.91
C ASP A 130 -6.59 -12.87 -36.67
N PRO A 131 -5.63 -12.56 -37.57
CA PRO A 131 -4.81 -11.36 -37.46
C PRO A 131 -5.60 -10.04 -37.48
N GLY A 132 -6.87 -10.05 -37.89
CA GLY A 132 -7.76 -8.88 -37.86
C GLY A 132 -8.51 -8.69 -36.54
N GLU A 133 -8.45 -9.66 -35.62
CA GLU A 133 -9.12 -9.60 -34.31
C GLU A 133 -8.12 -9.11 -33.24
N PRO A 134 -8.18 -7.83 -32.82
CA PRO A 134 -7.21 -7.28 -31.89
C PRO A 134 -7.34 -7.91 -30.50
N VAL A 135 -6.26 -8.49 -29.98
CA VAL A 135 -6.18 -9.16 -28.66
C VAL A 135 -5.36 -8.39 -27.64
N CYS A 136 -4.41 -7.55 -28.07
CA CYS A 136 -3.64 -6.72 -27.15
C CYS A 136 -3.09 -5.46 -27.83
N VAL A 137 -2.79 -4.46 -27.00
CA VAL A 137 -2.11 -3.21 -27.38
C VAL A 137 -0.63 -3.34 -27.00
N GLU A 138 0.27 -3.01 -27.94
CA GLU A 138 1.72 -2.97 -27.71
C GLU A 138 2.29 -1.65 -28.26
N GLU A 139 3.47 -1.22 -27.80
CA GLU A 139 4.14 -0.04 -28.40
C GLU A 139 4.38 -0.22 -29.91
N GLN A 140 4.85 -1.41 -30.30
CA GLN A 140 5.12 -1.75 -31.68
C GLN A 140 4.95 -3.24 -31.95
N VAL A 141 3.99 -3.58 -32.81
CA VAL A 141 3.69 -4.96 -33.19
C VAL A 141 4.43 -5.33 -34.45
N VAL A 142 5.27 -6.37 -34.40
CA VAL A 142 6.03 -6.87 -35.57
C VAL A 142 5.26 -7.93 -36.35
N VAL A 143 4.51 -8.79 -35.65
CA VAL A 143 3.79 -9.94 -36.22
C VAL A 143 2.32 -9.86 -35.81
N ASN A 144 1.41 -10.17 -36.73
CA ASN A 144 -0.04 -10.04 -36.56
C ASN A 144 -0.46 -8.61 -36.22
N HIS A 145 -0.07 -7.63 -37.04
CA HIS A 145 -0.55 -6.24 -36.89
C HIS A 145 -2.01 -6.16 -37.33
N ALA A 146 -2.89 -5.79 -36.40
CA ALA A 146 -4.33 -5.61 -36.63
C ALA A 146 -4.70 -4.14 -36.92
N GLY A 147 -3.90 -3.19 -36.44
CA GLY A 147 -4.10 -1.76 -36.68
C GLY A 147 -3.20 -0.90 -35.81
N SER A 148 -3.26 0.41 -35.99
CA SER A 148 -2.54 1.38 -35.18
C SER A 148 -3.52 2.37 -34.56
N VAL A 149 -3.22 2.82 -33.35
CA VAL A 149 -4.06 3.73 -32.57
C VAL A 149 -3.28 4.96 -32.16
N LEU A 150 -3.93 6.13 -32.18
CA LEU A 150 -3.41 7.41 -31.72
C LEU A 150 -4.20 7.87 -30.50
N LEU A 151 -3.49 8.31 -29.47
CA LEU A 151 -4.06 8.85 -28.24
C LEU A 151 -3.41 10.21 -27.92
N THR A 152 -4.16 11.06 -27.22
CA THR A 152 -3.65 12.32 -26.62
C THR A 152 -3.04 12.11 -25.24
N GLU A 153 -3.23 10.91 -24.68
CA GLU A 153 -2.71 10.51 -23.38
C GLU A 153 -1.93 9.20 -23.51
N PRO A 154 -0.85 9.02 -22.72
CA PRO A 154 -0.12 7.77 -22.69
C PRO A 154 -0.96 6.64 -22.07
N LEU A 155 -0.69 5.41 -22.51
CA LEU A 155 -1.18 4.18 -21.88
C LEU A 155 -0.12 3.64 -20.91
N GLU A 156 -0.56 3.25 -19.72
CA GLU A 156 0.26 2.54 -18.74
C GLU A 156 0.36 1.07 -19.16
N LEU A 157 1.40 0.72 -19.91
CA LEU A 157 1.65 -0.66 -20.32
C LEU A 157 2.19 -1.47 -19.12
N ALA A 158 1.78 -2.74 -19.00
CA ALA A 158 2.33 -3.66 -18.00
C ALA A 158 3.83 -3.93 -18.26
N GLU A 159 4.55 -4.51 -17.29
CA GLU A 159 6.00 -4.80 -17.39
C GLU A 159 6.40 -5.61 -18.65
N ASN A 160 5.47 -6.40 -19.18
CA ASN A 160 5.67 -7.18 -20.41
C ASN A 160 5.52 -6.34 -21.70
N GLY A 161 5.23 -5.03 -21.58
CA GLY A 161 5.04 -4.08 -22.67
C GLY A 161 3.71 -4.22 -23.42
N ARG A 162 2.72 -4.92 -22.83
CA ARG A 162 1.43 -5.22 -23.49
C ARG A 162 0.24 -5.04 -22.57
N LEU A 163 -0.87 -4.57 -23.14
CA LEU A 163 -2.18 -4.53 -22.48
C LEU A 163 -3.17 -5.44 -23.20
N MET A 164 -3.79 -6.37 -22.48
CA MET A 164 -4.73 -7.34 -23.05
C MET A 164 -6.10 -6.67 -23.27
N LEU A 165 -6.70 -6.91 -24.42
CA LEU A 165 -8.09 -6.54 -24.72
C LEU A 165 -8.98 -7.72 -24.30
N THR A 166 -10.08 -7.44 -23.60
CA THR A 166 -11.08 -8.45 -23.22
C THR A 166 -12.32 -8.34 -24.10
N GLU A 167 -13.19 -9.36 -24.10
CA GLU A 167 -14.41 -9.36 -24.92
C GLU A 167 -15.40 -8.25 -24.53
N GLU A 168 -15.36 -7.77 -23.28
CA GLU A 168 -16.28 -6.75 -22.76
C GLU A 168 -15.63 -5.38 -22.52
N GLU A 169 -14.30 -5.31 -22.37
CA GLU A 169 -13.58 -4.07 -22.04
C GLU A 169 -12.23 -3.97 -22.78
N GLY A 170 -11.94 -2.78 -23.34
CA GLY A 170 -10.61 -2.41 -23.80
C GLY A 170 -10.56 -1.62 -25.10
N LEU A 171 -11.39 -1.94 -26.11
CA LEU A 171 -11.41 -1.23 -27.40
C LEU A 171 -12.85 -1.13 -27.95
N ASN A 172 -13.37 0.10 -28.02
CA ASN A 172 -14.71 0.40 -28.50
C ASN A 172 -14.63 1.28 -29.76
N PHE A 173 -15.38 0.93 -30.81
CA PHE A 173 -15.51 1.76 -32.01
C PHE A 173 -16.73 2.67 -31.88
N VAL A 174 -16.48 3.98 -31.74
CA VAL A 174 -17.53 4.98 -31.47
C VAL A 174 -18.31 5.35 -32.75
N GLY A 175 -17.80 4.93 -33.93
CA GLY A 175 -18.50 5.03 -35.21
C GLY A 175 -18.37 6.38 -35.92
N GLY A 176 -17.56 7.30 -35.38
CA GLY A 176 -17.18 8.57 -36.01
C GLY A 176 -15.91 8.46 -36.87
N PHE A 177 -15.70 9.44 -37.73
CA PHE A 177 -14.44 9.63 -38.44
C PHE A 177 -13.99 11.08 -38.29
N SER A 178 -12.77 11.27 -37.80
CA SER A 178 -12.13 12.58 -37.70
C SER A 178 -10.72 12.53 -38.25
N THR A 179 -10.26 13.70 -38.69
CA THR A 179 -8.83 13.91 -38.95
C THR A 179 -8.11 14.10 -37.62
N LEU A 180 -6.81 13.77 -37.56
CA LEU A 180 -5.98 14.04 -36.37
C LEU A 180 -6.09 15.51 -35.94
N THR A 181 -6.15 16.44 -36.89
CA THR A 181 -6.32 17.86 -36.59
C THR A 181 -7.65 18.18 -35.90
N GLN A 182 -8.76 17.58 -36.35
CA GLN A 182 -10.08 17.79 -35.74
C GLN A 182 -10.13 17.18 -34.34
N PHE A 183 -9.62 15.95 -34.19
CA PHE A 183 -9.56 15.26 -32.91
C PHE A 183 -8.76 16.05 -31.86
N LEU A 184 -7.59 16.56 -32.22
CA LEU A 184 -6.77 17.39 -31.33
C LEU A 184 -7.41 18.75 -31.02
N GLN A 185 -8.27 19.27 -31.90
CA GLN A 185 -9.00 20.51 -31.67
C GLN A 185 -10.17 20.32 -30.70
N GLU A 186 -10.86 19.17 -30.77
CA GLU A 186 -11.97 18.81 -29.88
C GLU A 186 -11.47 18.42 -28.48
N HIS A 187 -10.32 17.76 -28.40
CA HIS A 187 -9.64 17.40 -27.15
C HIS A 187 -8.56 18.40 -26.74
N ARG A 188 -8.73 19.68 -27.12
CA ARG A 188 -7.73 20.71 -26.81
C ARG A 188 -7.61 20.89 -25.30
N LYS A 189 -6.37 20.78 -24.80
CA LYS A 189 -6.04 21.08 -23.40
C LYS A 189 -6.45 22.52 -23.05
N ASP A 190 -6.89 22.72 -21.83
CA ASP A 190 -7.17 24.06 -21.34
C ASP A 190 -5.87 24.89 -21.33
N ARG A 191 -5.99 26.19 -21.63
CA ARG A 191 -4.83 27.09 -21.71
C ARG A 191 -4.03 27.11 -20.41
N HIS A 192 -4.67 26.86 -19.26
CA HIS A 192 -3.98 26.86 -17.98
C HIS A 192 -3.04 25.65 -17.85
N THR A 193 -3.47 24.47 -18.30
CA THR A 193 -2.60 23.29 -18.45
C THR A 193 -1.47 23.52 -19.46
N GLU A 194 -1.74 24.16 -20.61
CA GLU A 194 -0.70 24.47 -21.61
C GLU A 194 0.45 25.31 -21.00
N GLU A 195 0.11 26.34 -20.21
CA GLU A 195 1.09 27.20 -19.52
C GLU A 195 1.83 26.46 -18.40
N VAL A 196 1.14 25.64 -17.60
CA VAL A 196 1.76 24.90 -16.49
C VAL A 196 2.77 23.87 -17.01
N GLU A 197 2.47 23.17 -18.12
CA GLU A 197 3.42 22.27 -18.77
C GLU A 197 4.66 23.03 -19.25
N ALA A 198 4.47 24.16 -19.94
CA ALA A 198 5.57 24.97 -20.46
C ALA A 198 6.47 25.55 -19.35
N GLU A 199 5.86 26.03 -18.27
CA GLU A 199 6.57 26.64 -17.15
C GLU A 199 7.35 25.59 -16.34
N SER A 200 6.75 24.41 -16.14
CA SER A 200 7.41 23.27 -15.49
C SER A 200 8.62 22.78 -16.29
N ILE A 201 8.50 22.72 -17.63
CA ILE A 201 9.62 22.37 -18.52
C ILE A 201 10.72 23.42 -18.44
N SER A 202 10.35 24.71 -18.47
CA SER A 202 11.31 25.81 -18.35
C SER A 202 12.10 25.74 -17.05
N TYR A 203 11.42 25.52 -15.93
CA TYR A 203 12.03 25.33 -14.62
C TYR A 203 12.99 24.14 -14.59
N ALA A 204 12.55 22.96 -15.05
CA ALA A 204 13.36 21.74 -15.04
C ALA A 204 14.65 21.90 -15.86
N VAL A 205 14.56 22.49 -17.05
CA VAL A 205 15.70 22.74 -17.93
C VAL A 205 16.64 23.78 -17.31
N CYS A 206 16.13 24.89 -16.78
CA CYS A 206 16.96 25.92 -16.16
C CYS A 206 17.69 25.39 -14.93
N LYS A 207 17.01 24.62 -14.07
CA LYS A 207 17.60 23.97 -12.89
C LYS A 207 18.71 23.00 -13.28
N TYR A 208 18.51 22.21 -14.34
CA TYR A 208 19.54 21.28 -14.85
C TYR A 208 20.84 22.00 -15.25
N PHE A 209 20.73 23.18 -15.87
CA PHE A 209 21.89 23.98 -16.29
C PHE A 209 22.44 24.91 -15.19
N GLY A 210 21.97 24.79 -13.94
CA GLY A 210 22.41 25.62 -12.83
C GLY A 210 22.03 27.09 -12.96
N ILE A 211 20.93 27.37 -13.66
CA ILE A 211 20.41 28.73 -13.86
C ILE A 211 19.41 28.99 -12.72
N GLU A 212 19.76 29.90 -11.81
CA GLU A 212 18.92 30.27 -10.66
C GLU A 212 17.61 30.92 -11.12
N THR A 213 16.56 30.10 -11.24
CA THR A 213 15.18 30.55 -11.43
C THR A 213 14.54 30.75 -10.07
N GLY A 214 13.89 31.90 -9.85
CA GLY A 214 13.30 32.26 -8.56
C GLY A 214 12.26 31.25 -8.07
N GLU A 215 12.13 31.16 -6.74
CA GLU A 215 11.32 30.20 -5.97
C GLU A 215 9.81 30.21 -6.28
N ASN A 216 9.33 31.19 -7.06
CA ASN A 216 7.89 31.40 -7.32
C ASN A 216 7.27 30.49 -8.41
N SER A 217 8.03 29.58 -9.00
CA SER A 217 7.54 28.76 -10.14
C SER A 217 6.64 27.58 -9.71
N PHE A 218 6.64 27.20 -8.42
CA PHE A 218 5.87 26.05 -7.92
C PHE A 218 4.51 26.39 -7.29
N GLY A 219 4.30 27.63 -6.80
CA GLY A 219 3.04 28.02 -6.14
C GLY A 219 1.81 27.95 -7.05
N TYR A 220 2.02 28.12 -8.36
CA TYR A 220 0.96 28.03 -9.37
C TYR A 220 0.60 26.58 -9.73
N ILE A 221 1.55 25.64 -9.63
CA ILE A 221 1.33 24.22 -9.88
C ILE A 221 0.41 23.64 -8.79
N ALA A 222 0.62 24.04 -7.53
CA ALA A 222 -0.24 23.67 -6.42
C ALA A 222 -1.70 24.15 -6.63
N SER A 223 -1.86 25.39 -7.09
CA SER A 223 -3.19 25.96 -7.39
C SER A 223 -3.85 25.32 -8.63
N TRP A 224 -3.06 24.96 -9.65
CA TRP A 224 -3.54 24.27 -10.86
C TRP A 224 -3.95 22.82 -10.58
N SER A 225 -3.23 22.13 -9.69
CA SER A 225 -3.52 20.76 -9.30
C SER A 225 -4.81 20.61 -8.47
N GLN A 226 -5.30 21.72 -7.89
CA GLN A 226 -6.49 21.74 -7.06
C GLN A 226 -7.75 21.47 -7.89
N GLY A 227 -8.31 20.26 -7.75
CA GLY A 227 -9.55 19.84 -8.42
C GLY A 227 -9.35 19.14 -9.78
N LYS A 228 -8.11 18.79 -10.14
CA LYS A 228 -7.83 17.89 -11.28
C LYS A 228 -7.76 16.43 -10.82
N GLU A 229 -8.23 15.52 -11.67
CA GLU A 229 -8.11 14.10 -11.39
C GLU A 229 -6.64 13.64 -11.47
N LEU A 230 -6.27 12.67 -10.64
CA LEU A 230 -4.91 12.12 -10.55
C LEU A 230 -4.37 11.66 -11.93
N LYS A 231 -5.25 11.17 -12.80
CA LYS A 231 -4.92 10.73 -14.16
C LYS A 231 -4.44 11.89 -15.05
N GLU A 232 -5.09 13.05 -14.99
CA GLU A 232 -4.69 14.23 -15.76
C GLU A 232 -3.34 14.79 -15.30
N LEU A 233 -3.09 14.75 -13.99
CA LEU A 233 -1.84 15.19 -13.38
C LEU A 233 -0.66 14.31 -13.81
N ARG A 234 -0.83 12.97 -13.78
CA ARG A 234 0.18 12.01 -14.24
C ARG A 234 0.53 12.19 -15.72
N ALA A 235 -0.48 12.33 -16.59
CA ALA A 235 -0.25 12.53 -18.03
C ALA A 235 0.53 13.83 -18.32
N SER A 236 0.25 14.89 -17.57
CA SER A 236 0.97 16.17 -17.68
C SER A 236 2.42 16.04 -17.19
N LEU A 237 2.64 15.35 -16.05
CA LEU A 237 3.99 15.10 -15.51
C LEU A 237 4.85 14.26 -16.45
N GLU A 238 4.29 13.22 -17.07
CA GLU A 238 5.02 12.41 -18.05
C GLU A 238 5.40 13.24 -19.29
N THR A 239 4.47 14.06 -19.78
CA THR A 239 4.73 15.00 -20.89
C THR A 239 5.85 15.98 -20.53
N ILE A 240 5.84 16.54 -19.31
CA ILE A 240 6.89 17.43 -18.79
C ILE A 240 8.24 16.71 -18.74
N ASN A 241 8.30 15.50 -18.18
CA ASN A 241 9.53 14.74 -18.02
C ASN A 241 10.15 14.36 -19.38
N LYS A 242 9.34 13.82 -20.30
CA LYS A 242 9.78 13.45 -21.64
C LYS A 242 10.28 14.65 -22.45
N THR A 243 9.54 15.76 -22.40
CA THR A 243 9.89 16.97 -23.18
C THR A 243 11.11 17.68 -22.62
N SER A 244 11.20 17.81 -21.29
CA SER A 244 12.39 18.38 -20.63
C SER A 244 13.64 17.55 -20.88
N GLY A 245 13.57 16.21 -20.75
CA GLY A 245 14.70 15.32 -21.05
C GLY A 245 15.19 15.40 -22.50
N THR A 246 14.25 15.49 -23.45
CA THR A 246 14.58 15.68 -24.88
C THR A 246 15.25 17.04 -25.11
N LEU A 247 14.69 18.11 -24.54
CA LEU A 247 15.20 19.46 -24.70
C LEU A 247 16.59 19.63 -24.06
N ILE A 248 16.80 19.06 -22.87
CA ILE A 248 18.12 19.02 -22.21
C ILE A 248 19.16 18.34 -23.10
N SER A 249 18.82 17.17 -23.64
CA SER A 249 19.71 16.39 -24.50
C SER A 249 20.08 17.14 -25.79
N ASP A 250 19.10 17.81 -26.42
CA ASP A 250 19.32 18.62 -27.62
C ASP A 250 20.22 19.85 -27.32
N ILE A 251 19.94 20.56 -26.23
CA ILE A 251 20.74 21.72 -25.80
C ILE A 251 22.17 21.29 -25.50
N GLU A 252 22.39 20.20 -24.76
CA GLU A 252 23.72 19.69 -24.47
C GLU A 252 24.51 19.36 -25.74
N ARG A 253 23.88 18.65 -26.69
CA ARG A 253 24.50 18.27 -27.95
C ARG A 253 24.97 19.51 -28.70
N HIS A 254 24.08 20.48 -28.88
CA HIS A 254 24.41 21.72 -29.60
C HIS A 254 25.41 22.59 -28.85
N TYR A 255 25.33 22.68 -27.52
CA TYR A 255 26.29 23.41 -26.71
C TYR A 255 27.70 22.81 -26.82
N LYS A 256 27.83 21.47 -26.76
CA LYS A 256 29.10 20.76 -26.98
C LYS A 256 29.69 21.02 -28.37
N GLU A 257 28.86 21.10 -29.41
CA GLU A 257 29.28 21.46 -30.78
C GLU A 257 29.78 22.91 -30.86
N ILE A 258 29.04 23.85 -30.28
CA ILE A 258 29.38 25.28 -30.29
C ILE A 258 30.67 25.55 -29.51
N CYS A 259 30.89 24.88 -28.37
CA CYS A 259 32.13 24.97 -27.62
C CYS A 259 33.34 24.55 -28.48
N LYS A 260 33.21 23.45 -29.23
CA LYS A 260 34.23 22.99 -30.19
C LYS A 260 34.45 23.99 -31.33
N GLU A 261 33.39 24.50 -31.94
CA GLU A 261 33.45 25.46 -33.06
C GLU A 261 34.13 26.78 -32.66
N ARG A 262 33.85 27.28 -31.45
CA ARG A 262 34.34 28.56 -30.96
C ARG A 262 35.69 28.46 -30.24
N GLY A 263 36.28 27.26 -30.15
CA GLY A 263 37.50 27.02 -29.37
C GLY A 263 37.33 27.36 -27.88
N ILE A 264 36.09 27.31 -27.40
CA ILE A 264 35.77 27.47 -25.98
C ILE A 264 36.02 26.11 -25.37
N ASP A 265 37.07 26.00 -24.55
CA ASP A 265 37.25 24.81 -23.74
C ASP A 265 36.08 24.75 -22.74
N PRO A 266 35.20 23.73 -22.80
CA PRO A 266 34.09 23.60 -21.86
C PRO A 266 34.56 23.45 -20.41
N ASN A 267 35.87 23.21 -20.19
CA ASN A 267 36.54 23.21 -18.90
C ASN A 267 37.38 24.48 -18.62
N ALA A 268 37.48 25.48 -19.50
CA ALA A 268 38.35 26.66 -19.27
C ALA A 268 37.86 27.64 -18.19
N LYS A 269 36.66 27.43 -17.63
CA LYS A 269 36.19 28.10 -16.40
C LYS A 269 36.16 27.17 -15.18
N LYS A 270 36.91 26.06 -15.23
CA LYS A 270 37.27 25.31 -14.04
C LYS A 270 38.61 25.83 -13.49
N GLU A 271 38.56 26.98 -12.80
CA GLU A 271 39.28 27.36 -11.54
C GLU A 271 39.76 28.82 -11.43
N PRO A 272 39.70 29.45 -10.22
CA PRO A 272 39.38 28.90 -8.91
C PRO A 272 38.14 29.56 -8.28
N GLU A 273 36.96 29.15 -8.72
CA GLU A 273 35.76 29.07 -7.86
C GLU A 273 35.39 27.59 -7.61
N MET A 274 36.30 26.68 -8.01
CA MET A 274 36.46 25.33 -7.43
C MET A 274 37.34 25.35 -6.16
N ALA A 275 37.73 26.54 -5.67
CA ALA A 275 38.38 26.67 -4.36
C ALA A 275 37.40 26.68 -3.17
N VAL A 276 36.09 26.72 -3.42
CA VAL A 276 35.06 26.32 -2.44
C VAL A 276 34.65 24.85 -2.62
N LEU A 277 34.89 24.26 -3.80
CA LEU A 277 34.54 22.87 -4.10
C LEU A 277 35.65 21.85 -3.75
N ASP A 278 36.86 22.30 -3.43
CA ASP A 278 37.88 21.45 -2.78
C ASP A 278 37.67 21.31 -1.25
N ALA A 279 36.74 22.07 -0.67
CA ALA A 279 36.18 21.73 0.65
C ALA A 279 35.13 20.62 0.53
N GLU A 280 34.37 20.56 -0.57
CA GLU A 280 33.30 19.57 -0.76
C GLU A 280 33.76 18.24 -1.36
N ALA A 281 34.87 18.19 -2.11
CA ALA A 281 35.55 16.91 -2.40
C ALA A 281 36.13 16.25 -1.13
N ASN A 282 36.21 17.03 -0.05
CA ASN A 282 36.58 16.61 1.29
C ASN A 282 35.36 16.43 2.20
N GLN A 283 34.14 16.34 1.65
CA GLN A 283 32.88 16.04 2.33
C GLN A 283 32.03 15.07 1.48
N GLN A 284 32.67 14.17 0.74
CA GLN A 284 31.96 13.09 0.04
C GLN A 284 32.15 11.79 0.80
N GLU A 285 31.05 11.05 0.93
CA GLU A 285 31.02 9.66 1.36
C GLU A 285 32.09 8.85 0.62
N ALA A 286 32.80 8.00 1.36
CA ALA A 286 33.85 7.18 0.81
C ALA A 286 33.91 5.83 1.53
N LEU A 287 34.29 4.80 0.78
CA LEU A 287 34.62 3.49 1.32
C LEU A 287 36.11 3.23 1.12
N PHE A 288 36.79 2.86 2.20
CA PHE A 288 38.19 2.45 2.19
C PHE A 288 38.31 0.98 2.57
N LEU A 289 39.29 0.29 2.01
CA LEU A 289 39.72 -1.03 2.43
C LEU A 289 41.08 -0.89 3.10
N ILE A 290 41.14 -1.27 4.38
CA ILE A 290 42.32 -1.18 5.25
C ILE A 290 42.89 -2.60 5.41
N ASP A 291 44.18 -2.75 5.10
CA ASP A 291 44.95 -4.00 5.21
C ASP A 291 44.29 -5.23 4.56
N ASP A 292 43.45 -4.99 3.54
CA ASP A 292 42.64 -6.01 2.85
C ASP A 292 41.73 -6.84 3.79
N ALA A 293 41.47 -6.34 5.00
CA ALA A 293 40.75 -7.04 6.06
C ALA A 293 39.54 -6.28 6.61
N THR A 294 39.51 -4.94 6.49
CA THR A 294 38.45 -4.12 7.08
C THR A 294 38.00 -3.04 6.10
N TYR A 295 36.69 -2.95 5.86
CA TYR A 295 36.10 -1.82 5.15
C TYR A 295 35.78 -0.69 6.12
N LEU A 296 36.22 0.52 5.81
CA LEU A 296 35.88 1.75 6.54
C LEU A 296 35.01 2.61 5.64
N HIS A 297 33.75 2.71 6.01
CA HIS A 297 32.79 3.64 5.44
C HIS A 297 32.86 4.96 6.21
N ILE A 298 32.97 6.09 5.52
CA ILE A 298 33.04 7.41 6.15
C ILE A 298 32.18 8.42 5.40
N GLN A 299 31.35 9.17 6.13
CA GLN A 299 30.37 10.13 5.65
C GLN A 299 30.51 11.47 6.40
N PRO A 300 30.30 12.63 5.75
CA PRO A 300 30.27 13.91 6.45
C PRO A 300 29.00 14.04 7.31
N CYS A 301 29.08 14.72 8.45
CA CYS A 301 27.94 15.08 9.28
C CYS A 301 28.09 16.52 9.84
N ASP A 302 27.04 17.07 10.44
CA ASP A 302 27.02 18.47 10.93
C ASP A 302 28.10 18.76 11.99
N SER A 303 28.54 17.75 12.73
CA SER A 303 29.59 17.86 13.76
C SER A 303 30.97 17.38 13.29
N GLY A 304 31.10 16.78 12.11
CA GLY A 304 32.37 16.26 11.59
C GLY A 304 32.22 15.11 10.62
N TRP A 305 32.49 13.89 11.09
CA TRP A 305 32.50 12.68 10.27
C TRP A 305 31.85 11.49 10.97
N ASP A 306 30.86 10.88 10.35
CA ASP A 306 30.33 9.58 10.76
C ASP A 306 31.09 8.47 10.04
N TYR A 307 31.34 7.36 10.75
CA TYR A 307 32.02 6.22 10.17
C TYR A 307 31.45 4.89 10.65
N THR A 308 31.59 3.89 9.79
CA THR A 308 31.21 2.50 10.07
C THR A 308 32.31 1.57 9.56
N LEU A 309 32.75 0.65 10.42
CA LEU A 309 33.75 -0.37 10.13
C LEU A 309 33.05 -1.70 9.86
N TYR A 310 33.43 -2.38 8.79
CA TYR A 310 32.96 -3.72 8.46
C TYR A 310 34.13 -4.69 8.30
N ASP A 311 33.94 -5.93 8.71
CA ASP A 311 34.89 -7.00 8.42
C ASP A 311 34.82 -7.39 6.94
N ALA A 312 35.95 -7.39 6.22
CA ALA A 312 35.96 -7.63 4.78
C ALA A 312 35.64 -9.08 4.39
N ALA A 313 35.81 -10.04 5.31
CA ALA A 313 35.55 -11.46 5.04
C ALA A 313 34.11 -11.87 5.34
N SER A 314 33.52 -11.35 6.41
CA SER A 314 32.17 -11.68 6.88
C SER A 314 31.13 -10.62 6.56
N MET A 315 31.55 -9.44 6.08
CA MET A 315 30.70 -8.28 5.79
C MET A 315 29.89 -7.77 6.99
N LYS A 316 30.27 -8.19 8.21
CA LYS A 316 29.61 -7.81 9.44
C LYS A 316 30.13 -6.47 9.93
N GLU A 317 29.24 -5.61 10.41
CA GLU A 317 29.60 -4.39 11.11
C GLU A 317 30.39 -4.72 12.38
N LEU A 318 31.57 -4.11 12.50
CA LEU A 318 32.49 -4.29 13.62
C LEU A 318 32.30 -3.18 14.65
N ASP A 319 32.21 -1.93 14.20
CA ASP A 319 32.07 -0.75 15.04
C ASP A 319 31.59 0.44 14.21
N GLY A 320 30.98 1.43 14.85
CA GLY A 320 30.46 2.63 14.21
C GLY A 320 30.45 3.80 15.17
N GLY A 321 30.73 5.01 14.68
CA GLY A 321 30.81 6.17 15.54
C GLY A 321 30.96 7.48 14.80
N GLN A 322 31.03 8.55 15.59
CA GLN A 322 31.13 9.92 15.11
C GLN A 322 32.46 10.54 15.57
N LEU A 323 33.13 11.22 14.65
CA LEU A 323 34.34 11.98 14.89
C LEU A 323 34.00 13.48 14.78
N ASP A 324 33.79 14.12 15.93
CA ASP A 324 33.42 15.54 16.08
C ASP A 324 34.60 16.49 15.80
N MET A 325 35.14 16.44 14.58
CA MET A 325 36.22 17.30 14.12
C MET A 325 35.98 17.76 12.68
N PRO A 326 35.11 18.77 12.48
CA PRO A 326 34.67 19.22 11.15
C PRO A 326 35.80 19.93 10.37
N GLU A 327 36.87 20.32 11.05
CA GLU A 327 38.06 20.94 10.49
C GLU A 327 39.05 19.92 9.88
N LEU A 328 38.82 18.61 10.08
CA LEU A 328 39.70 17.56 9.54
C LEU A 328 39.31 17.17 8.12
N SER A 329 40.30 17.14 7.23
CA SER A 329 40.17 16.54 5.90
C SER A 329 39.82 15.04 5.99
N ARG A 330 39.01 14.51 5.07
CA ARG A 330 38.59 13.10 5.00
C ARG A 330 39.72 12.10 5.22
N MET A 331 40.87 12.29 4.56
CA MET A 331 42.01 11.37 4.72
C MET A 331 42.66 11.43 6.10
N LYS A 332 42.61 12.58 6.78
CA LYS A 332 43.07 12.70 8.18
C LYS A 332 42.05 12.12 9.14
N ALA A 333 40.75 12.28 8.89
CA ALA A 333 39.69 11.64 9.65
C ALA A 333 39.82 10.11 9.56
N VAL A 334 40.01 9.56 8.35
CA VAL A 334 40.29 8.13 8.12
C VAL A 334 41.51 7.65 8.92
N LEU A 335 42.63 8.37 8.87
CA LEU A 335 43.82 7.98 9.63
C LEU A 335 43.62 8.06 11.15
N GLN A 336 42.86 9.04 11.63
CA GLN A 336 42.53 9.18 13.05
C GLN A 336 41.58 8.06 13.50
N ILE A 337 40.58 7.71 12.70
CA ILE A 337 39.68 6.59 12.95
C ILE A 337 40.47 5.27 12.97
N CYS A 338 41.45 5.10 12.08
CA CYS A 338 42.34 3.95 12.11
C CYS A 338 43.14 3.88 13.43
N ASP A 339 43.58 5.02 13.95
CA ASP A 339 44.32 5.09 15.22
C ASP A 339 43.46 4.77 16.43
N ASP A 340 42.26 5.34 16.48
CA ASP A 340 41.35 5.19 17.60
C ASP A 340 40.79 3.76 17.70
N ASN A 341 40.80 3.03 16.59
CA ASN A 341 40.34 1.64 16.47
C ASN A 341 41.48 0.60 16.35
N ASP A 342 42.74 0.99 16.63
CA ASP A 342 43.93 0.10 16.56
C ASP A 342 44.14 -0.61 15.20
N LEU A 343 43.74 0.02 14.08
CA LEU A 343 43.89 -0.50 12.72
C LEU A 343 45.25 -0.14 12.12
N GLY A 344 45.83 -1.08 11.34
CA GLY A 344 47.13 -0.88 10.69
C GLY A 344 47.08 0.21 9.62
N ARG A 345 48.11 1.09 9.60
CA ARG A 345 48.21 2.21 8.63
C ARG A 345 48.94 1.85 7.33
N ASP A 346 49.36 0.60 7.18
CA ASP A 346 50.33 0.22 6.17
C ASP A 346 49.71 0.08 4.77
N SER A 347 48.40 -0.17 4.65
CA SER A 347 47.69 -0.27 3.38
C SER A 347 46.24 0.23 3.43
N VAL A 348 46.01 1.52 3.14
CA VAL A 348 44.68 2.11 2.95
C VAL A 348 44.40 2.30 1.45
N LYS A 349 43.37 1.65 0.91
CA LYS A 349 42.98 1.72 -0.51
C LYS A 349 41.53 2.16 -0.65
N TYR A 350 41.19 2.84 -1.74
CA TYR A 350 39.78 3.12 -2.05
C TYR A 350 39.06 1.84 -2.47
N ALA A 351 37.85 1.67 -1.96
CA ALA A 351 36.91 0.63 -2.38
C ALA A 351 35.75 1.27 -3.17
N PRO A 352 35.08 0.51 -4.07
CA PRO A 352 33.93 1.02 -4.81
C PRO A 352 32.76 1.35 -3.88
N LEU A 353 32.12 2.52 -4.08
CA LEU A 353 30.93 2.93 -3.30
C LEU A 353 29.75 1.97 -3.49
N SER A 354 29.63 1.30 -4.64
CA SER A 354 28.61 0.28 -4.87
C SER A 354 28.68 -0.90 -3.90
N MET A 355 29.80 -1.08 -3.18
CA MET A 355 29.95 -2.10 -2.16
C MET A 355 29.23 -1.72 -0.85
N ILE A 356 28.93 -0.43 -0.62
CA ILE A 356 28.23 0.05 0.58
C ILE A 356 26.83 -0.58 0.66
N GLU A 357 26.09 -0.57 -0.45
CA GLU A 357 24.76 -1.21 -0.55
C GLU A 357 24.84 -2.70 -0.20
N THR A 358 25.85 -3.41 -0.71
CA THR A 358 26.08 -4.84 -0.38
C THR A 358 26.42 -5.06 1.09
N LEU A 359 27.20 -4.16 1.72
CA LEU A 359 27.55 -4.25 3.14
C LEU A 359 26.34 -3.93 4.04
N GLN A 360 25.54 -2.93 3.68
CA GLN A 360 24.32 -2.56 4.40
C GLN A 360 23.23 -3.63 4.28
N GLU A 361 23.04 -4.22 3.09
CA GLU A 361 22.14 -5.36 2.88
C GLU A 361 22.58 -6.59 3.69
N ALA A 362 23.88 -6.90 3.71
CA ALA A 362 24.41 -8.01 4.49
C ALA A 362 24.22 -7.79 6.00
N ALA A 363 24.42 -6.56 6.48
CA ALA A 363 24.16 -6.17 7.87
C ALA A 363 22.66 -6.26 8.21
N TYR A 364 21.79 -5.80 7.30
CA TYR A 364 20.33 -5.87 7.48
C TYR A 364 19.81 -7.31 7.52
N GLN A 365 20.28 -8.18 6.61
CA GLN A 365 19.91 -9.60 6.61
C GLN A 365 20.42 -10.33 7.86
N GLN A 366 21.61 -9.99 8.35
CA GLN A 366 22.14 -10.55 9.60
C GLN A 366 21.39 -10.02 10.82
N MET A 367 21.03 -8.73 10.85
CA MET A 367 20.17 -8.16 11.89
C MET A 367 18.80 -8.81 11.87
N GLN A 368 18.17 -9.03 10.71
CA GLN A 368 16.91 -9.77 10.62
C GLN A 368 17.06 -11.22 11.10
N ALA A 369 18.17 -11.89 10.81
CA ALA A 369 18.44 -13.24 11.28
C ALA A 369 18.73 -13.30 12.79
N GLU A 370 19.46 -12.32 13.35
CA GLU A 370 19.71 -12.19 14.79
C GLU A 370 18.46 -11.74 15.55
N VAL A 371 17.64 -10.85 14.98
CA VAL A 371 16.31 -10.47 15.49
C VAL A 371 15.38 -11.67 15.44
N SER A 372 15.39 -12.46 14.36
CA SER A 372 14.62 -13.73 14.28
C SER A 372 15.09 -14.78 15.30
N GLN A 373 16.39 -14.82 15.60
CA GLN A 373 16.93 -15.71 16.64
C GLN A 373 16.71 -15.16 18.07
N MET A 374 16.68 -13.84 18.25
CA MET A 374 16.39 -13.16 19.52
C MET A 374 14.90 -13.14 19.82
N THR A 375 14.01 -13.02 18.83
CA THR A 375 12.55 -13.21 18.99
C THR A 375 12.24 -14.67 19.30
N ALA A 376 12.91 -15.63 18.65
CA ALA A 376 12.79 -17.04 18.96
C ALA A 376 13.35 -17.44 20.35
N SER A 377 14.26 -16.65 20.94
CA SER A 377 14.88 -16.93 22.25
C SER A 377 14.38 -16.05 23.40
N SER A 378 13.68 -14.94 23.13
CA SER A 378 13.17 -14.00 24.15
C SER A 378 11.66 -14.09 24.37
N GLN A 379 10.93 -14.82 23.53
CA GLN A 379 9.54 -15.16 23.83
C GLN A 379 9.50 -16.39 24.77
N LEU A 380 9.52 -16.13 26.07
CA LEU A 380 8.46 -16.76 26.86
C LEU A 380 7.15 -16.21 26.29
N PRO A 381 6.17 -17.06 25.93
CA PRO A 381 4.95 -16.58 25.30
C PRO A 381 4.20 -15.69 26.28
N GLU A 382 4.35 -14.38 26.14
CA GLU A 382 3.31 -13.46 26.53
C GLU A 382 2.14 -13.81 25.62
N ALA A 383 1.11 -14.38 26.24
CA ALA A 383 -0.15 -14.69 25.57
C ALA A 383 -0.71 -13.38 25.03
N GLN A 384 -0.48 -13.10 23.74
CA GLN A 384 -1.36 -12.22 22.98
C GLN A 384 -2.77 -12.73 23.23
N GLU A 385 -3.63 -11.86 23.77
CA GLU A 385 -5.05 -12.18 23.92
C GLU A 385 -5.55 -12.62 22.54
N GLN A 386 -6.04 -13.85 22.46
CA GLN A 386 -6.58 -14.43 21.22
C GLN A 386 -7.85 -13.65 20.82
N ALA A 387 -7.67 -12.54 20.11
CA ALA A 387 -8.74 -11.67 19.65
C ALA A 387 -9.30 -12.17 18.31
N LEU A 388 -10.59 -11.90 18.07
CA LEU A 388 -11.21 -12.07 16.74
C LEU A 388 -10.69 -10.97 15.80
N ASP A 389 -11.10 -10.96 14.53
CA ASP A 389 -10.67 -9.89 13.63
C ASP A 389 -11.18 -8.53 14.13
N GLU A 390 -10.24 -7.62 14.33
CA GLU A 390 -10.48 -6.22 14.67
C GLU A 390 -10.16 -5.34 13.48
N TYR A 391 -10.86 -4.21 13.35
CA TYR A 391 -10.63 -3.25 12.27
C TYR A 391 -9.14 -2.87 12.18
N PRO A 392 -8.50 -2.95 11.00
CA PRO A 392 -7.07 -2.67 10.86
C PRO A 392 -6.80 -1.19 11.12
N MET A 393 -6.37 -0.85 12.33
CA MET A 393 -6.00 0.53 12.67
C MET A 393 -4.66 0.92 12.01
N PRO A 394 -4.50 2.18 11.59
CA PRO A 394 -3.25 2.67 11.00
C PRO A 394 -2.07 2.64 11.99
N ASP A 395 -2.37 2.71 13.29
CA ASP A 395 -1.41 2.60 14.38
C ASP A 395 -2.01 1.77 15.52
N GLU A 396 -1.20 0.91 16.14
CA GLU A 396 -1.58 0.03 17.24
C GLU A 396 -1.28 0.63 18.61
N GLN A 397 -0.45 1.69 18.66
CA GLN A 397 -0.07 2.36 19.90
C GLN A 397 -1.11 3.36 20.39
N VAL A 398 -2.02 3.78 19.51
CA VAL A 398 -3.04 4.80 19.80
C VAL A 398 -4.41 4.36 19.28
N SER A 399 -5.44 4.71 20.04
CA SER A 399 -6.81 4.29 19.78
C SER A 399 -7.77 5.47 19.69
N THR A 400 -8.96 5.26 19.14
CA THR A 400 -9.99 6.31 19.06
C THR A 400 -10.41 6.88 20.43
N PRO A 401 -10.44 6.10 21.54
CA PRO A 401 -10.53 6.66 22.89
C PRO A 401 -9.39 7.63 23.25
N ASP A 402 -8.15 7.32 22.90
CA ASP A 402 -7.00 8.19 23.22
C ASP A 402 -7.10 9.52 22.46
N MET A 403 -7.56 9.48 21.21
CA MET A 403 -7.86 10.67 20.41
C MET A 403 -8.94 11.56 21.07
N GLN A 404 -9.99 10.94 21.62
CA GLN A 404 -11.05 11.65 22.34
C GLN A 404 -10.55 12.25 23.65
N GLU A 405 -9.67 11.54 24.38
CA GLU A 405 -9.04 12.06 25.60
C GLU A 405 -8.09 13.24 25.29
N TYR A 406 -7.41 13.19 24.14
CA TYR A 406 -6.57 14.28 23.63
C TYR A 406 -7.36 15.54 23.25
N GLY A 407 -8.68 15.45 23.06
CA GLY A 407 -9.56 16.60 22.77
C GLY A 407 -10.09 16.65 21.34
N TYR A 408 -9.86 15.59 20.55
CA TYR A 408 -10.36 15.47 19.18
C TYR A 408 -11.42 14.36 19.07
N SER A 409 -12.60 14.69 18.55
CA SER A 409 -13.80 13.86 18.63
C SER A 409 -14.49 13.61 17.30
N TYR A 410 -13.96 14.16 16.20
CA TYR A 410 -14.47 13.85 14.87
C TYR A 410 -14.10 12.41 14.48
N ASP A 411 -15.09 11.67 13.99
CA ASP A 411 -15.03 10.22 13.74
C ASP A 411 -14.46 9.86 12.36
N GLY A 412 -14.28 10.84 11.47
CA GLY A 412 -13.65 10.66 10.17
C GLY A 412 -12.12 10.60 10.20
N MET A 413 -11.49 10.75 11.38
CA MET A 413 -10.03 10.66 11.54
C MET A 413 -9.64 9.44 12.37
N LEU A 414 -8.58 8.76 11.93
CA LEU A 414 -7.98 7.65 12.65
C LEU A 414 -6.65 8.11 13.28
N PRO A 415 -6.47 7.94 14.60
CA PRO A 415 -5.29 8.45 15.28
C PRO A 415 -4.04 7.68 14.91
N VAL A 416 -2.94 8.41 14.80
CA VAL A 416 -1.59 7.86 14.58
C VAL A 416 -0.57 8.60 15.43
N THR A 417 0.46 7.87 15.88
CA THR A 417 1.62 8.46 16.55
C THR A 417 2.50 9.22 15.55
N ARG A 418 3.44 10.00 16.07
CA ARG A 418 4.38 10.78 15.23
C ARG A 418 5.21 9.90 14.29
N GLU A 419 5.75 8.79 14.82
CA GLU A 419 6.57 7.87 14.02
C GLU A 419 5.74 7.28 12.89
N ARG A 420 4.53 6.82 13.20
CA ARG A 420 3.63 6.26 12.20
C ARG A 420 3.12 7.31 11.20
N ALA A 421 2.90 8.55 11.64
CA ALA A 421 2.57 9.67 10.76
C ALA A 421 3.65 9.91 9.70
N LEU A 422 4.92 9.92 10.07
CA LEU A 422 6.03 10.08 9.12
C LEU A 422 6.09 8.95 8.08
N GLU A 423 5.83 7.72 8.51
CA GLU A 423 5.81 6.56 7.61
C GLU A 423 4.64 6.64 6.62
N LEU A 424 3.45 7.00 7.08
CA LEU A 424 2.25 7.11 6.25
C LEU A 424 2.36 8.28 5.26
N ASP A 425 2.92 9.40 5.69
CA ASP A 425 3.23 10.55 4.82
C ASP A 425 4.24 10.16 3.73
N ALA A 426 5.33 9.49 4.09
CA ALA A 426 6.32 8.99 3.14
C ALA A 426 5.73 7.95 2.17
N ALA A 427 4.71 7.20 2.61
CA ALA A 427 3.97 6.27 1.78
C ALA A 427 2.85 6.92 0.95
N GLY A 428 2.70 8.25 1.05
CA GLY A 428 1.80 9.06 0.23
C GLY A 428 0.37 9.18 0.75
N LEU A 429 0.09 8.85 2.01
CA LEU A 429 -1.19 9.13 2.65
C LEU A 429 -1.22 10.55 3.23
N THR A 430 -2.38 11.18 3.17
CA THR A 430 -2.58 12.50 3.76
C THR A 430 -2.62 12.42 5.28
N VAL A 431 -1.66 13.06 5.92
CA VAL A 431 -1.57 13.15 7.38
C VAL A 431 -2.07 14.50 7.87
N TYR A 432 -2.76 14.48 9.00
CA TYR A 432 -3.31 15.65 9.67
C TYR A 432 -2.70 15.79 11.06
N VAL A 433 -2.32 17.01 11.41
CA VAL A 433 -2.05 17.41 12.80
C VAL A 433 -3.39 17.56 13.51
N LEU A 434 -3.60 16.83 14.61
CA LEU A 434 -4.80 16.97 15.44
C LEU A 434 -4.51 17.94 16.59
N HIS A 435 -5.42 18.89 16.80
CA HIS A 435 -5.32 19.89 17.87
C HIS A 435 -6.33 19.62 19.00
N GLU A 436 -5.96 19.98 20.23
CA GLU A 436 -6.81 19.83 21.43
C GLU A 436 -8.13 20.64 21.37
N ASP A 437 -8.22 21.61 20.45
CA ASP A 437 -9.43 22.42 20.23
C ASP A 437 -10.40 21.79 19.22
N ASN A 438 -10.21 20.51 18.90
CA ASN A 438 -11.01 19.74 17.94
C ASN A 438 -10.94 20.31 16.51
N THR A 439 -9.77 20.82 16.13
CA THR A 439 -9.45 21.20 14.75
C THR A 439 -8.31 20.35 14.21
N GLU A 440 -8.20 20.28 12.89
CA GLU A 440 -7.17 19.55 12.17
C GLU A 440 -6.49 20.43 11.12
N SER A 441 -5.19 20.21 10.91
CA SER A 441 -4.41 20.86 9.86
C SER A 441 -3.72 19.80 9.03
N MET A 442 -3.88 19.85 7.71
CA MET A 442 -3.16 18.96 6.80
C MET A 442 -1.66 19.25 6.85
N VAL A 443 -0.84 18.20 6.93
CA VAL A 443 0.61 18.28 6.85
C VAL A 443 1.02 18.47 5.39
N PHE A 444 1.89 19.45 5.12
CA PHE A 444 2.50 19.65 3.81
C PHE A 444 4.01 19.40 3.80
N ASP A 445 4.64 19.49 4.97
CA ASP A 445 6.07 19.28 5.20
C ASP A 445 6.24 18.31 6.38
N PRO A 446 7.00 17.20 6.23
CA PRO A 446 7.34 16.31 7.33
C PRO A 446 7.92 17.01 8.56
N GLN A 447 8.52 18.20 8.41
CA GLN A 447 9.00 19.00 9.52
C GLN A 447 7.86 19.45 10.46
N GLU A 448 6.63 19.64 9.96
CA GLU A 448 5.47 19.95 10.80
C GLU A 448 5.10 18.78 11.72
N ILE A 449 5.29 17.53 11.26
CA ILE A 449 5.11 16.33 12.07
C ILE A 449 6.19 16.26 13.16
N MET A 450 7.43 16.61 12.82
CA MET A 450 8.53 16.59 13.79
C MET A 450 8.39 17.68 14.87
N ASP A 451 7.91 18.87 14.48
CA ASP A 451 7.77 20.02 15.38
C ASP A 451 6.51 19.89 16.26
N HIS A 452 5.50 19.13 15.83
CA HIS A 452 4.28 18.93 16.59
C HIS A 452 4.42 17.83 17.67
N GLY A 453 4.07 18.22 18.90
CA GLY A 453 4.21 17.38 20.09
C GLY A 453 3.01 16.50 20.43
N GLY A 454 1.93 16.57 19.65
CA GLY A 454 0.65 15.93 19.93
C GLY A 454 0.32 14.73 19.05
N LEU A 455 -0.97 14.44 18.91
CA LEU A 455 -1.49 13.35 18.09
C LEU A 455 -1.65 13.79 16.63
N PHE A 456 -1.59 12.81 15.73
CA PHE A 456 -1.86 13.00 14.31
C PHE A 456 -3.01 12.10 13.89
N GLY A 457 -3.57 12.35 12.71
CA GLY A 457 -4.66 11.57 12.16
C GLY A 457 -4.50 11.34 10.68
N VAL A 458 -5.08 10.26 10.19
CA VAL A 458 -5.31 10.02 8.76
C VAL A 458 -6.81 9.93 8.51
N ASP A 459 -7.24 10.36 7.32
CA ASP A 459 -8.65 10.26 6.95
C ASP A 459 -9.07 8.79 6.86
N HIS A 460 -10.25 8.49 7.42
CA HIS A 460 -10.75 7.12 7.50
C HIS A 460 -10.99 6.50 6.12
N GLU A 461 -11.56 7.25 5.17
CA GLU A 461 -11.85 6.73 3.83
C GLU A 461 -10.57 6.57 3.00
N GLU A 462 -9.58 7.44 3.20
CA GLU A 462 -8.28 7.35 2.56
C GLU A 462 -7.49 6.14 3.08
N TRP A 463 -7.51 5.91 4.39
CA TRP A 463 -6.90 4.75 5.01
C TRP A 463 -7.47 3.44 4.45
N GLU A 464 -8.79 3.30 4.35
CA GLU A 464 -9.44 2.11 3.80
C GLU A 464 -9.09 1.83 2.32
N LYS A 465 -8.74 2.86 1.55
CA LYS A 465 -8.33 2.75 0.13
C LYS A 465 -6.82 2.53 -0.02
N SER A 466 -6.06 2.56 1.08
CA SER A 466 -4.60 2.51 1.05
C SER A 466 -4.07 1.07 0.88
N PRO A 467 -2.88 0.90 0.25
CA PRO A 467 -2.19 -0.38 0.21
C PRO A 467 -1.89 -0.96 1.59
N GLN A 468 -1.60 -0.11 2.58
CA GLN A 468 -1.23 -0.48 3.95
C GLN A 468 -2.42 -1.11 4.70
N PHE A 469 -3.63 -0.59 4.48
CA PHE A 469 -4.84 -1.24 4.98
C PHE A 469 -5.01 -2.62 4.36
N HIS A 470 -4.82 -2.74 3.04
CA HIS A 470 -4.91 -4.03 2.36
C HIS A 470 -3.88 -5.04 2.87
N GLU A 471 -2.64 -4.61 3.08
CA GLU A 471 -1.55 -5.41 3.65
C GLU A 471 -1.94 -5.97 5.03
N LYS A 472 -2.39 -5.12 5.96
CA LYS A 472 -2.86 -5.56 7.29
C LYS A 472 -4.02 -6.56 7.22
N VAL A 473 -4.92 -6.43 6.25
CA VAL A 473 -6.01 -7.41 6.04
C VAL A 473 -5.45 -8.74 5.54
N MET A 474 -4.46 -8.72 4.66
CA MET A 474 -3.83 -9.91 4.09
C MET A 474 -2.93 -10.64 5.10
N GLU A 475 -2.23 -9.93 5.98
CA GLU A 475 -1.43 -10.52 7.08
C GLU A 475 -2.27 -11.47 7.95
N ARG A 476 -3.58 -11.19 8.12
CA ARG A 476 -4.48 -12.09 8.86
C ARG A 476 -4.55 -13.50 8.27
N GLN A 477 -4.25 -13.69 6.99
CA GLN A 477 -4.21 -15.00 6.35
C GLN A 477 -2.99 -15.84 6.79
N GLU A 478 -1.93 -15.22 7.28
CA GLU A 478 -0.76 -15.92 7.81
C GLU A 478 -1.05 -16.50 9.21
N HIS A 479 -1.99 -15.89 9.94
CA HIS A 479 -2.38 -16.23 11.31
C HIS A 479 -3.68 -17.05 11.43
N GLN A 480 -4.06 -17.82 10.39
CA GLN A 480 -5.33 -18.57 10.37
C GLN A 480 -5.53 -19.51 11.57
N GLN A 481 -4.49 -20.19 12.03
CA GLN A 481 -4.61 -21.15 13.16
C GLN A 481 -4.88 -20.44 14.48
N GLU A 482 -4.25 -19.30 14.72
CA GLU A 482 -4.42 -18.50 15.93
C GLU A 482 -5.82 -17.88 15.98
N ARG A 483 -6.30 -17.35 14.85
CA ARG A 483 -7.65 -16.80 14.69
C ARG A 483 -8.73 -17.86 14.85
N GLU A 484 -8.53 -19.06 14.30
CA GLU A 484 -9.44 -20.18 14.52
C GLU A 484 -9.48 -20.58 16.00
N GLN A 485 -8.33 -20.65 16.67
CA GLN A 485 -8.29 -20.90 18.11
C GLN A 485 -8.98 -19.81 18.91
N ALA A 486 -8.80 -18.54 18.54
CA ALA A 486 -9.50 -17.40 19.14
C ALA A 486 -11.01 -17.56 19.03
N PHE A 487 -11.53 -17.87 17.85
CA PHE A 487 -12.95 -18.19 17.65
C PHE A 487 -13.41 -19.38 18.52
N LEU A 488 -12.60 -20.44 18.60
CA LEU A 488 -12.87 -21.65 19.39
C LEU A 488 -12.65 -21.48 20.90
N SER A 489 -12.01 -20.41 21.37
CA SER A 489 -11.83 -20.09 22.80
C SER A 489 -12.75 -18.95 23.28
N GLN A 490 -13.27 -18.11 22.38
CA GLN A 490 -14.06 -16.91 22.68
C GLN A 490 -15.29 -17.15 23.58
N ASN A 491 -15.45 -16.38 24.65
CA ASN A 491 -16.59 -16.54 25.57
C ASN A 491 -17.90 -15.87 25.09
N ARG A 492 -17.82 -15.06 24.04
CA ARG A 492 -18.96 -14.36 23.44
C ARG A 492 -19.45 -15.07 22.18
N ASP A 493 -20.70 -14.81 21.83
CA ASP A 493 -21.28 -15.27 20.57
C ASP A 493 -20.51 -14.64 19.40
N CYS A 494 -20.05 -15.47 18.46
CA CYS A 494 -19.22 -15.07 17.33
C CYS A 494 -19.40 -16.01 16.14
N PHE A 495 -18.89 -15.61 14.99
CA PHE A 495 -18.91 -16.41 13.78
C PHE A 495 -17.55 -16.43 13.09
N ALA A 496 -17.33 -17.44 12.25
CA ALA A 496 -16.20 -17.59 11.36
C ALA A 496 -16.69 -17.99 9.96
N ILE A 497 -16.07 -17.42 8.92
CA ILE A 497 -16.37 -17.71 7.51
C ILE A 497 -15.18 -18.43 6.90
N TYR A 498 -15.45 -19.58 6.29
CA TYR A 498 -14.50 -20.41 5.60
C TYR A 498 -14.87 -20.50 4.12
N GLN A 499 -13.89 -20.32 3.24
CA GLN A 499 -14.06 -20.48 1.80
C GLN A 499 -13.10 -21.53 1.27
N VAL A 500 -13.48 -22.18 0.15
CA VAL A 500 -12.63 -23.18 -0.49
C VAL A 500 -11.29 -22.55 -0.84
N SER A 501 -10.20 -23.22 -0.48
CA SER A 501 -8.84 -22.70 -0.71
C SER A 501 -8.56 -22.50 -2.19
N SER A 502 -7.70 -21.52 -2.51
CA SER A 502 -7.35 -21.12 -3.88
C SER A 502 -6.82 -22.27 -4.73
N ASP A 503 -6.18 -23.27 -4.12
CA ASP A 503 -5.66 -24.45 -4.80
C ASP A 503 -6.76 -25.37 -5.35
N ASP A 504 -7.95 -25.34 -4.73
CA ASP A 504 -9.14 -26.18 -5.00
C ASP A 504 -8.86 -27.48 -5.77
N PRO A 505 -8.07 -28.41 -5.22
CA PRO A 505 -7.58 -29.58 -5.97
C PRO A 505 -8.70 -30.55 -6.36
N GLN A 506 -9.85 -30.44 -5.71
CA GLN A 506 -11.03 -31.29 -5.94
C GLN A 506 -12.10 -30.59 -6.79
N ASN A 507 -11.86 -29.33 -7.21
CA ASN A 507 -12.79 -28.51 -7.98
C ASN A 507 -14.19 -28.45 -7.36
N VAL A 508 -14.22 -28.24 -6.03
CA VAL A 508 -15.46 -28.23 -5.22
C VAL A 508 -16.07 -26.84 -5.11
N ARG A 509 -15.38 -25.80 -5.58
CA ARG A 509 -15.90 -24.44 -5.56
C ARG A 509 -17.21 -24.34 -6.32
N PHE A 510 -18.20 -23.72 -5.70
CA PHE A 510 -19.58 -23.60 -6.20
C PHE A 510 -20.37 -24.91 -6.34
N MET A 511 -19.84 -26.04 -5.85
CA MET A 511 -20.56 -27.31 -5.87
C MET A 511 -21.47 -27.44 -4.66
N ASN A 512 -22.66 -28.01 -4.83
CA ASN A 512 -23.59 -28.22 -3.72
C ASN A 512 -23.39 -29.58 -3.02
N LEU A 513 -24.05 -29.80 -1.88
CA LEU A 513 -23.89 -31.03 -1.10
C LEU A 513 -24.31 -32.28 -1.88
N ASP A 514 -25.30 -32.19 -2.76
CA ASP A 514 -25.76 -33.32 -3.58
C ASP A 514 -24.71 -33.73 -4.61
N TRP A 515 -24.02 -32.75 -5.21
CA TRP A 515 -22.91 -33.01 -6.12
C TRP A 515 -21.73 -33.66 -5.39
N LEU A 516 -21.35 -33.16 -4.20
CA LEU A 516 -20.28 -33.73 -3.37
C LEU A 516 -20.57 -35.20 -3.01
N LYS A 517 -21.79 -35.49 -2.57
CA LYS A 517 -22.22 -36.88 -2.28
C LYS A 517 -22.15 -37.78 -3.51
N SER A 518 -22.51 -37.26 -4.69
CA SER A 518 -22.49 -38.06 -5.93
C SER A 518 -21.08 -38.39 -6.43
N HIS A 519 -20.07 -37.62 -6.01
CA HIS A 519 -18.66 -37.82 -6.35
C HIS A 519 -17.83 -38.42 -5.21
N ASP A 520 -18.47 -38.81 -4.10
CA ASP A 520 -17.83 -39.37 -2.90
C ASP A 520 -16.76 -38.43 -2.29
N ILE A 521 -17.02 -37.12 -2.35
CA ILE A 521 -16.14 -36.08 -1.82
C ILE A 521 -16.63 -35.67 -0.43
N SER A 522 -15.75 -35.79 0.57
CA SER A 522 -16.00 -35.33 1.94
C SER A 522 -15.53 -33.90 2.15
N ILE A 523 -16.31 -33.12 2.92
CA ILE A 523 -15.92 -31.78 3.36
C ILE A 523 -14.88 -31.92 4.47
N ASP A 524 -13.64 -31.53 4.18
CA ASP A 524 -12.52 -31.56 5.12
C ASP A 524 -12.07 -30.12 5.41
N ARG A 525 -11.78 -29.81 6.68
CA ARG A 525 -11.27 -28.51 7.12
C ARG A 525 -10.01 -28.08 6.38
N SER A 526 -9.16 -29.02 5.99
CA SER A 526 -7.90 -28.73 5.28
C SER A 526 -8.08 -28.17 3.86
N ASN A 527 -9.26 -28.30 3.26
CA ASN A 527 -9.56 -27.75 1.94
C ASN A 527 -10.08 -26.30 1.97
N TYR A 528 -10.14 -25.69 3.16
CA TYR A 528 -10.77 -24.39 3.38
C TYR A 528 -9.81 -23.42 4.05
N ASP A 529 -9.86 -22.17 3.64
CA ASP A 529 -9.17 -21.06 4.30
C ASP A 529 -10.13 -20.33 5.23
N LEU A 530 -9.65 -19.95 6.42
CA LEU A 530 -10.38 -19.09 7.35
C LEU A 530 -10.27 -17.64 6.85
N ILE A 531 -11.39 -17.11 6.36
CA ILE A 531 -11.42 -15.78 5.73
C ILE A 531 -11.69 -14.70 6.78
N TYR A 532 -12.71 -14.88 7.62
CA TYR A 532 -13.19 -13.81 8.49
C TYR A 532 -13.76 -14.34 9.80
N THR A 533 -13.55 -13.63 10.91
CA THR A 533 -14.03 -13.93 12.25
C THR A 533 -14.51 -12.65 12.93
N ALA A 534 -15.70 -12.66 13.53
CA ALA A 534 -16.21 -11.47 14.22
C ALA A 534 -17.26 -11.83 15.27
N PRO A 535 -17.50 -10.94 16.27
CA PRO A 535 -18.57 -11.12 17.23
C PRO A 535 -19.95 -11.01 16.58
N LEU A 536 -20.92 -11.78 17.07
CA LEU A 536 -22.32 -11.66 16.68
C LEU A 536 -22.93 -10.45 17.39
N ARG A 537 -23.32 -9.43 16.62
CA ARG A 537 -23.85 -8.16 17.15
C ARG A 537 -25.26 -8.27 17.73
N GLU A 538 -26.03 -9.25 17.27
CA GLU A 538 -27.44 -9.41 17.64
C GLU A 538 -27.73 -10.81 18.17
N SER A 539 -28.65 -10.93 19.13
CA SER A 539 -29.17 -12.21 19.58
C SER A 539 -30.28 -12.69 18.63
N GLY A 540 -30.26 -13.97 18.29
CA GLY A 540 -31.23 -14.58 17.36
C GLY A 540 -30.97 -16.07 17.19
N THR A 541 -31.85 -16.76 16.49
CA THR A 541 -31.63 -18.18 16.18
C THR A 541 -30.54 -18.34 15.13
N VAL A 542 -29.82 -19.47 15.16
CA VAL A 542 -28.76 -19.77 14.18
C VAL A 542 -29.19 -19.54 12.71
N PRO A 543 -30.39 -19.99 12.25
CA PRO A 543 -30.83 -19.70 10.88
C PRO A 543 -31.03 -18.21 10.57
N GLU A 544 -31.55 -17.43 11.52
CA GLU A 544 -31.71 -15.98 11.35
C GLU A 544 -30.36 -15.28 11.28
N GLN A 545 -29.37 -15.73 12.06
CA GLN A 545 -28.01 -15.23 12.01
C GLN A 545 -27.34 -15.55 10.67
N LEU A 546 -27.49 -16.79 10.18
CA LEU A 546 -26.93 -17.19 8.88
C LEU A 546 -27.47 -16.35 7.73
N GLU A 547 -28.78 -16.06 7.72
CA GLU A 547 -29.39 -15.19 6.69
C GLU A 547 -28.87 -13.75 6.78
N LYS A 548 -28.70 -13.21 7.99
CA LYS A 548 -28.13 -11.87 8.19
C LYS A 548 -26.67 -11.81 7.75
N LEU A 549 -25.87 -12.81 8.09
CA LEU A 549 -24.48 -12.90 7.64
C LEU A 549 -24.41 -13.03 6.12
N TYR A 550 -25.27 -13.82 5.51
CA TYR A 550 -25.35 -13.92 4.05
C TYR A 550 -25.66 -12.56 3.41
N GLN A 551 -26.62 -11.81 3.96
CA GLN A 551 -26.95 -10.47 3.47
C GLN A 551 -25.80 -9.49 3.67
N GLN A 552 -25.19 -9.47 4.86
CA GLN A 552 -24.06 -8.61 5.19
C GLN A 552 -22.90 -8.84 4.22
N PHE A 553 -22.42 -10.07 4.07
CA PHE A 553 -21.24 -10.36 3.26
C PHE A 553 -21.50 -10.39 1.74
N ASN A 554 -22.74 -10.13 1.30
CA ASN A 554 -23.10 -10.03 -0.12
C ASN A 554 -23.60 -8.64 -0.55
N LEU A 555 -24.28 -7.90 0.33
CA LEU A 555 -24.87 -6.60 0.03
C LEU A 555 -24.17 -5.45 0.75
N GLU A 556 -23.70 -5.68 1.98
CA GLU A 556 -23.11 -4.67 2.87
C GLU A 556 -21.74 -5.16 3.39
N LYS A 557 -20.87 -5.51 2.44
CA LYS A 557 -19.58 -6.14 2.75
C LYS A 557 -18.78 -5.27 3.71
N PRO A 558 -18.24 -5.83 4.81
CA PRO A 558 -17.25 -5.13 5.62
C PRO A 558 -16.09 -4.67 4.73
N VAL A 559 -15.56 -3.48 5.00
CA VAL A 559 -14.48 -2.91 4.18
C VAL A 559 -13.21 -3.77 4.25
N ASP A 560 -12.97 -4.42 5.40
CA ASP A 560 -11.86 -5.34 5.61
C ASP A 560 -12.14 -6.78 5.14
N PHE A 561 -13.23 -7.01 4.37
CA PHE A 561 -13.53 -8.30 3.75
C PHE A 561 -13.11 -8.31 2.26
N HIS A 562 -11.85 -8.67 2.00
CA HIS A 562 -11.27 -8.69 0.65
C HIS A 562 -11.50 -9.99 -0.13
N SER A 563 -12.41 -10.86 0.33
CA SER A 563 -12.71 -12.14 -0.33
C SER A 563 -13.95 -12.05 -1.24
N PRO A 564 -14.13 -12.99 -2.20
CA PRO A 564 -15.35 -13.08 -2.97
C PRO A 564 -16.60 -13.20 -2.09
N SER A 565 -17.73 -12.74 -2.65
CA SER A 565 -19.05 -12.83 -2.00
C SER A 565 -19.35 -14.25 -1.53
N MET A 566 -20.04 -14.35 -0.38
CA MET A 566 -20.45 -15.63 0.18
C MET A 566 -21.36 -16.39 -0.78
N SER A 567 -20.98 -17.62 -1.13
CA SER A 567 -21.59 -18.41 -2.20
C SER A 567 -21.64 -19.90 -1.89
N VAL A 568 -22.26 -20.67 -2.80
CA VAL A 568 -22.30 -22.13 -2.70
C VAL A 568 -20.88 -22.67 -2.53
N SER A 569 -20.69 -23.63 -1.63
CA SER A 569 -19.41 -24.19 -1.17
C SER A 569 -18.76 -23.56 0.05
N ASP A 570 -19.18 -22.36 0.44
CA ASP A 570 -18.66 -21.69 1.64
C ASP A 570 -19.25 -22.29 2.92
N ILE A 571 -18.53 -22.13 4.05
CA ILE A 571 -18.96 -22.64 5.36
C ILE A 571 -18.97 -21.50 6.37
N VAL A 572 -20.08 -21.35 7.07
CA VAL A 572 -20.22 -20.41 8.20
C VAL A 572 -20.26 -21.21 9.49
N ALA A 573 -19.26 -21.02 10.35
CA ALA A 573 -19.26 -21.54 11.70
C ALA A 573 -19.82 -20.49 12.65
N ILE A 574 -20.84 -20.87 13.43
CA ILE A 574 -21.43 -20.03 14.46
C ILE A 574 -21.14 -20.64 15.82
N ARG A 575 -20.55 -19.84 16.70
CA ARG A 575 -20.46 -20.12 18.13
C ARG A 575 -21.55 -19.34 18.86
N GLN A 576 -22.47 -20.06 19.45
CA GLN A 576 -23.56 -19.49 20.25
C GLN A 576 -23.76 -20.32 21.51
N ASP A 577 -23.91 -19.67 22.67
CA ASP A 577 -24.08 -20.33 23.96
C ASP A 577 -22.98 -21.39 24.26
N GLY A 578 -21.73 -21.09 23.83
CA GLY A 578 -20.59 -21.99 24.00
C GLY A 578 -20.66 -23.30 23.19
N LYS A 579 -21.52 -23.36 22.16
CA LYS A 579 -21.60 -24.46 21.18
C LYS A 579 -21.23 -23.93 19.79
N VAL A 580 -20.39 -24.68 19.09
CA VAL A 580 -20.01 -24.38 17.71
C VAL A 580 -20.83 -25.25 16.77
N SER A 581 -21.40 -24.64 15.74
CA SER A 581 -22.13 -25.32 14.66
C SER A 581 -21.62 -24.80 13.32
N CYS A 582 -21.36 -25.71 12.38
CA CYS A 582 -20.83 -25.37 11.05
C CYS A 582 -21.93 -25.57 10.01
N HIS A 583 -22.10 -24.62 9.11
CA HIS A 583 -23.20 -24.59 8.14
C HIS A 583 -22.67 -24.33 6.74
N TYR A 584 -22.91 -25.28 5.85
CA TYR A 584 -22.55 -25.20 4.44
C TYR A 584 -23.55 -24.34 3.68
N CYS A 585 -23.06 -23.38 2.90
CA CYS A 585 -23.86 -22.61 1.96
C CYS A 585 -24.19 -23.51 0.75
N ASP A 586 -25.45 -23.95 0.68
CA ASP A 586 -25.97 -24.78 -0.39
C ASP A 586 -26.77 -23.92 -1.39
N SER A 587 -27.13 -24.52 -2.52
CA SER A 587 -28.04 -24.01 -3.53
C SER A 587 -29.37 -23.45 -3.00
N VAL A 588 -29.83 -23.91 -1.84
CA VAL A 588 -31.06 -23.44 -1.17
C VAL A 588 -30.79 -23.21 0.32
N GLY A 589 -30.05 -22.16 0.63
CA GLY A 589 -29.77 -21.72 2.00
C GLY A 589 -28.66 -22.54 2.67
N PHE A 590 -28.72 -22.65 4.00
CA PHE A 590 -27.65 -23.25 4.79
C PHE A 590 -28.01 -24.64 5.32
N THR A 591 -27.06 -25.57 5.22
CA THR A 591 -27.19 -26.94 5.76
C THR A 591 -26.11 -27.21 6.79
N GLN A 592 -26.50 -27.62 8.00
CA GLN A 592 -25.54 -27.94 9.07
C GLN A 592 -24.71 -29.18 8.71
N ILE A 593 -23.39 -29.07 8.86
CA ILE A 593 -22.42 -30.15 8.63
C ILE A 593 -21.73 -30.55 9.95
N PRO A 594 -21.72 -31.85 10.33
CA PRO A 594 -21.03 -32.31 11.52
C PRO A 594 -19.54 -32.55 11.24
N GLY A 595 -18.69 -32.36 12.25
CA GLY A 595 -17.28 -32.79 12.21
C GLY A 595 -16.33 -31.90 11.41
N PHE A 596 -16.76 -30.72 10.95
CA PHE A 596 -15.91 -29.78 10.24
C PHE A 596 -14.82 -29.17 11.13
N LEU A 597 -15.18 -28.71 12.34
CA LEU A 597 -14.22 -28.23 13.34
C LEU A 597 -14.07 -29.24 14.50
N PRO A 598 -12.87 -29.35 15.11
CA PRO A 598 -12.66 -30.22 16.25
C PRO A 598 -13.49 -29.77 17.46
N GLU A 599 -14.12 -30.73 18.17
CA GLU A 599 -14.79 -30.42 19.44
C GLU A 599 -13.76 -29.94 20.48
N ASN A 600 -14.02 -28.80 21.11
CA ASN A 600 -13.06 -28.12 21.98
C ASN A 600 -12.59 -29.02 23.16
N PRO A 601 -11.29 -29.38 23.23
CA PRO A 601 -10.75 -30.25 24.28
C PRO A 601 -10.72 -29.60 25.68
N LEU A 602 -10.75 -28.26 25.78
CA LEU A 602 -10.79 -27.56 27.07
C LEU A 602 -12.13 -27.77 27.79
N LYS A 603 -13.23 -27.97 27.05
CA LYS A 603 -14.54 -28.29 27.63
C LYS A 603 -14.56 -29.66 28.31
N ASN A 604 -13.76 -30.61 27.83
CA ASN A 604 -13.55 -31.90 28.51
C ASN A 604 -12.68 -31.77 29.75
N ALA A 605 -11.70 -30.86 29.76
CA ALA A 605 -10.88 -30.59 30.94
C ALA A 605 -11.64 -29.79 32.01
N GLU A 606 -12.49 -28.84 31.61
CA GLU A 606 -13.29 -28.01 32.50
C GLU A 606 -14.48 -28.79 33.09
N MET A 607 -15.20 -29.61 32.30
CA MET A 607 -16.19 -30.55 32.85
C MET A 607 -15.56 -31.64 33.72
N ALA A 608 -14.30 -32.05 33.46
CA ALA A 608 -13.58 -32.97 34.33
C ALA A 608 -13.15 -32.34 35.66
N LEU A 609 -12.93 -31.01 35.69
CA LEU A 609 -12.61 -30.28 36.91
C LEU A 609 -13.88 -29.91 37.71
N GLU A 610 -15.00 -29.64 37.03
CA GLU A 610 -16.28 -29.32 37.66
C GLU A 610 -16.97 -30.54 38.28
N ASP A 611 -16.77 -31.75 37.73
CA ASP A 611 -17.24 -33.01 38.34
C ASP A 611 -16.47 -33.38 39.63
N ASP A 612 -15.29 -32.78 39.86
CA ASP A 612 -14.39 -33.10 40.99
C ASP A 612 -14.69 -32.33 42.29
N TYR A 613 -15.75 -31.51 42.33
CA TYR A 613 -16.25 -30.95 43.61
C TYR A 613 -17.09 -31.94 44.44
N GLY A 614 -17.21 -33.20 43.99
CA GLY A 614 -18.12 -34.19 44.56
C GLY A 614 -17.53 -35.30 45.41
N MET A 615 -16.22 -35.55 45.50
CA MET A 615 -15.73 -36.80 46.13
C MET A 615 -14.43 -36.66 46.92
N ILE A 616 -14.60 -36.62 48.24
CA ILE A 616 -13.58 -36.91 49.26
C ILE A 616 -13.37 -38.43 49.31
N ASP A 617 -12.52 -38.98 48.44
CA ASP A 617 -11.63 -40.13 48.74
C ASP A 617 -10.76 -40.41 47.50
N GLY A 618 -9.46 -40.14 47.60
CA GLY A 618 -8.52 -40.10 46.47
C GLY A 618 -8.21 -41.44 45.80
N ILE A 619 -9.10 -41.93 44.94
CA ILE A 619 -8.82 -43.01 43.98
C ILE A 619 -9.32 -42.61 42.59
N ILE A 620 -8.38 -42.38 41.68
CA ILE A 620 -8.59 -42.13 40.24
C ILE A 620 -9.06 -43.44 39.58
N ASN A 621 -10.20 -43.44 38.90
CA ASN A 621 -10.66 -44.56 38.07
C ASN A 621 -11.02 -44.08 36.66
N ASN A 622 -10.07 -44.21 35.72
CA ASN A 622 -10.34 -44.18 34.28
C ASN A 622 -10.68 -45.60 33.81
N GLY A 623 -11.97 -45.93 33.66
CA GLY A 623 -12.43 -47.20 33.09
C GLY A 623 -13.78 -47.04 32.37
N ALA A 624 -13.95 -47.76 31.26
CA ALA A 624 -15.15 -47.75 30.42
C ALA A 624 -16.42 -48.06 31.24
N LYS A 625 -17.49 -47.25 31.05
CA LYS A 625 -18.78 -47.40 31.74
C LYS A 625 -19.38 -48.78 31.48
N GLU A 626 -19.76 -49.49 32.54
CA GLU A 626 -20.44 -50.79 32.47
C GLU A 626 -21.92 -50.62 32.08
N PRO A 627 -22.50 -51.51 31.24
CA PRO A 627 -23.85 -51.34 30.69
C PRO A 627 -24.97 -51.52 31.72
N THR A 628 -26.07 -50.79 31.53
CA THR A 628 -27.24 -50.80 32.43
C THR A 628 -28.25 -51.91 32.08
N VAL A 629 -29.15 -52.23 33.00
CA VAL A 629 -30.19 -53.26 32.80
C VAL A 629 -31.09 -52.92 31.61
N ALA A 630 -31.45 -51.64 31.45
CA ALA A 630 -32.30 -51.18 30.36
C ALA A 630 -31.63 -51.35 28.98
N GLU A 631 -30.33 -51.11 28.88
CA GLU A 631 -29.56 -51.28 27.65
C GLU A 631 -29.44 -52.77 27.28
N LEU A 632 -29.18 -53.65 28.26
CA LEU A 632 -29.11 -55.09 28.03
C LEU A 632 -30.49 -55.71 27.71
N GLU A 633 -31.59 -55.20 28.28
CA GLU A 633 -32.93 -55.63 27.91
C GLU A 633 -33.33 -55.18 26.49
N GLN A 634 -32.94 -53.96 26.10
CA GLN A 634 -33.17 -53.45 24.75
C GLN A 634 -32.35 -54.24 23.72
N GLN A 635 -31.12 -54.63 24.06
CA GLN A 635 -30.27 -55.48 23.24
C GLN A 635 -30.83 -56.91 23.09
N ALA A 636 -31.44 -57.46 24.14
CA ALA A 636 -32.16 -58.74 24.04
C ALA A 636 -33.41 -58.64 23.15
N ARG A 637 -34.14 -57.52 23.21
CA ARG A 637 -35.33 -57.27 22.39
C ARG A 637 -35.01 -57.02 20.91
N SER A 638 -33.81 -56.52 20.60
CA SER A 638 -33.32 -56.38 19.22
C SER A 638 -32.75 -57.67 18.63
N GLY A 639 -32.80 -58.79 19.38
CA GLY A 639 -32.38 -60.11 18.91
C GLY A 639 -30.87 -60.36 18.98
N GLN A 640 -30.11 -59.46 19.62
CA GLN A 640 -28.68 -59.65 19.86
C GLN A 640 -28.43 -60.52 21.11
N PRO A 641 -27.39 -61.39 21.10
CA PRO A 641 -27.10 -62.24 22.24
C PRO A 641 -26.56 -61.41 23.41
N ILE A 642 -27.17 -61.57 24.58
CA ILE A 642 -26.73 -60.92 25.83
C ILE A 642 -26.14 -61.94 26.81
N SER A 643 -25.18 -61.49 27.63
CA SER A 643 -24.61 -62.29 28.71
C SER A 643 -25.52 -62.27 29.94
N LEU A 644 -26.02 -63.45 30.34
CA LEU A 644 -26.82 -63.61 31.57
C LEU A 644 -26.06 -63.19 32.83
N MET A 645 -24.73 -63.26 32.82
CA MET A 645 -23.90 -62.87 33.96
C MET A 645 -23.78 -61.35 34.10
N GLU A 646 -23.76 -60.62 32.98
CA GLU A 646 -23.76 -59.15 32.97
C GLU A 646 -25.13 -58.59 33.34
N LEU A 647 -26.21 -59.22 32.87
CA LEU A 647 -27.58 -58.83 33.26
C LEU A 647 -27.81 -59.04 34.77
N ALA A 648 -27.27 -60.12 35.35
CA ALA A 648 -27.32 -60.38 36.79
C ALA A 648 -26.49 -59.37 37.60
N ALA A 649 -25.32 -58.97 37.11
CA ALA A 649 -24.49 -57.96 37.76
C ALA A 649 -25.15 -56.57 37.70
N ALA A 650 -25.73 -56.21 36.55
CA ALA A 650 -26.44 -54.95 36.35
C ALA A 650 -27.71 -54.86 37.23
N THR A 651 -28.48 -55.95 37.33
CA THR A 651 -29.68 -56.00 38.20
C THR A 651 -29.32 -55.89 39.69
N HIS A 652 -28.22 -56.51 40.13
CA HIS A 652 -27.73 -56.35 41.50
C HIS A 652 -27.20 -54.95 41.81
N ARG A 653 -26.65 -54.21 40.83
CA ARG A 653 -26.27 -52.79 41.00
C ARG A 653 -27.50 -51.90 41.12
N GLU A 654 -28.49 -52.09 40.25
CA GLU A 654 -29.76 -51.34 40.31
C GLU A 654 -30.48 -51.54 41.64
N GLU A 655 -30.50 -52.77 42.19
CA GLU A 655 -31.07 -53.04 43.51
C GLU A 655 -30.27 -52.42 44.66
N ARG A 656 -28.95 -52.27 44.50
CA ARG A 656 -28.09 -51.59 45.49
C ARG A 656 -28.27 -50.08 45.48
N GLU A 657 -28.46 -49.47 44.31
CA GLU A 657 -28.74 -48.04 44.18
C GLU A 657 -30.14 -47.68 44.67
N LYS A 658 -31.15 -48.52 44.38
CA LYS A 658 -32.52 -48.38 44.94
C LYS A 658 -32.54 -48.47 46.47
N LYS A 659 -31.53 -49.07 47.12
CA LYS A 659 -31.41 -49.15 48.59
C LYS A 659 -30.70 -47.95 49.24
N LYS A 660 -30.26 -46.94 48.47
CA LYS A 660 -29.68 -45.70 49.02
C LYS A 660 -30.61 -44.50 48.77
N SER A 661 -31.77 -44.48 49.42
CA SER A 661 -32.52 -43.25 49.68
C SER A 661 -32.62 -43.02 51.19
N VAL A 662 -31.68 -42.20 51.70
CA VAL A 662 -31.72 -41.69 53.09
C VAL A 662 -32.91 -40.74 53.29
N MET A 663 -33.53 -40.22 52.21
CA MET A 663 -34.71 -39.36 52.30
C MET A 663 -36.03 -40.09 52.61
N GLU A 664 -36.13 -41.40 52.37
CA GLU A 664 -37.35 -42.15 52.68
C GLU A 664 -37.37 -42.71 54.12
N GLN A 665 -36.20 -42.79 54.78
CA GLN A 665 -36.07 -43.06 56.22
C GLN A 665 -36.27 -41.81 57.11
N LEU A 666 -36.27 -40.61 56.52
CA LEU A 666 -36.46 -39.33 57.24
C LEU A 666 -37.92 -38.83 57.26
N LYS A 667 -38.86 -39.49 56.56
CA LYS A 667 -40.29 -39.12 56.57
C LYS A 667 -41.15 -39.92 57.57
N SER A 668 -40.55 -40.82 58.35
CA SER A 668 -41.26 -41.60 59.38
C SER A 668 -40.63 -41.46 60.76
N GLN A 669 -40.78 -40.30 61.40
CA GLN A 669 -40.75 -40.23 62.87
C GLN A 669 -41.81 -39.25 63.41
N PRO A 670 -42.36 -39.51 64.62
CA PRO A 670 -43.68 -39.05 65.01
C PRO A 670 -43.69 -37.72 65.79
N LYS A 671 -44.85 -37.05 65.75
CA LYS A 671 -45.22 -35.88 66.56
C LYS A 671 -45.23 -36.19 68.07
N ALA A 672 -44.74 -35.24 68.88
CA ALA A 672 -45.16 -34.99 70.27
C ALA A 672 -45.05 -33.47 70.52
N GLU A 673 -46.16 -32.74 70.49
CA GLU A 673 -47.02 -32.33 71.62
C GLU A 673 -46.47 -31.21 72.53
N HIS A 674 -47.39 -30.27 72.80
CA HIS A 674 -47.27 -28.98 73.46
C HIS A 674 -46.83 -28.99 74.94
N LYS A 675 -46.30 -27.83 75.37
CA LYS A 675 -46.70 -26.95 76.52
C LYS A 675 -45.42 -26.32 77.14
N LYS A 676 -45.33 -25.08 77.61
CA LYS A 676 -46.31 -24.08 78.05
C LYS A 676 -45.58 -22.75 78.38
N THR A 677 -46.30 -21.64 78.20
CA THR A 677 -46.30 -20.37 78.98
C THR A 677 -45.11 -19.38 79.00
N ALA A 678 -45.48 -18.14 78.60
CA ALA A 678 -44.88 -16.80 78.76
C ALA A 678 -44.61 -16.38 80.24
N PRO A 679 -44.17 -15.14 80.62
CA PRO A 679 -44.15 -13.88 79.83
C PRO A 679 -43.08 -12.78 80.16
N LYS A 680 -43.18 -11.65 79.39
CA LYS A 680 -42.84 -10.23 79.72
C LYS A 680 -41.33 -9.90 79.85
N LYS A 681 -40.76 -8.76 79.43
CA LYS A 681 -41.25 -7.37 79.30
C LYS A 681 -40.14 -6.49 78.70
N SER A 682 -40.52 -5.34 78.11
CA SER A 682 -39.75 -4.06 77.99
C SER A 682 -38.40 -4.06 77.26
N ALA A 683 -37.95 -3.01 76.61
CA ALA A 683 -38.47 -1.72 76.13
C ALA A 683 -37.19 -1.00 75.64
N GLU A 684 -37.32 -0.10 74.67
CA GLU A 684 -36.36 1.00 74.42
C GLU A 684 -34.97 0.57 73.91
N ARG A 685 -34.21 1.33 73.14
CA ARG A 685 -34.36 2.64 72.49
C ARG A 685 -33.14 2.78 71.57
N GLU A 686 -33.34 3.60 70.55
CA GLU A 686 -32.40 4.58 70.02
C GLU A 686 -31.08 4.13 69.37
N ILE A 687 -31.07 4.48 68.08
CA ILE A 687 -30.05 5.16 67.27
C ILE A 687 -29.04 4.25 66.58
#